data_AF-A0A0F0I2T3-F1
#
_entry.id   AF-A0A0F0I2T3-F1
#
_cell.length_a   1.000
_cell.length_b   1.000
_cell.length_c   1.000
_cell.angle_alpha   90.00
_cell.angle_beta   90.00
_cell.angle_gamma   90.00
#
_symmetry.space_group_name_H-M   'P 1'
#
loop_
_entity.id
_entity.type
_entity.pdbx_description
1 polymer ?
#
loop_
_entity_poly.entity_id
_entity_poly.type
_entity_poly.pdbx_seq_one_letter_code
_entity_poly.pdbx_strand_id
1 'polypeptide(L)'
;MSCTTHPNGVPYLRPAGNAQGLANYPHARTVTAGHGASYIHISGTSSRRGDGSFVGAERAHDPNGNTSLKLDIRLQTGAVLKNIAAIIDGATEGRAGMQNVVEVTVFLTNMKDDYAGMNEEWNKVWPDRTRAPARTTVEVRALPREEILVEMKCIAWLAGQRDLNPLLASANAETSTGTDYRLQIPQQPRSDIVKMQDHPLRQHVPSANIRQAFAVAMSAMYAKEVPLYSDLLSLVQQSNQRVLESDPNLRQKLSTTDNLDRIHLERHGAIRVGRPDELNQVRRVLQVMNMLPTGYYDLAPANVPVHSTCFRAPELSELSKNAFRMFVSLLRPELIKSDEVRQRVTSILSRRRIFSERMFALLAIYESNGGLVEAEAEEFVHEATSSFQWHNSAAVSCVEYQDMLSESAILADIVAFKSPHINHLTPRVLDIDAVQSSMRDWNIPVKDYIEGPPKRKCPILLRQTSFKAIEEPISFPVEITESANTKQFVPGRHKARFGEIEQRGAALTVKGRQLYDSLLAIATRDSITAGDTTAFSRVFVSFPDSWMEMRELGLAWFRYYINPNKLHAQPEPKPFNLSQLIEDDIVRYEPIVYEDFLPISAAGIFRSNLNKNGDSATIYLNSWDLCSKCDFEKALGVEVADEMLLYQGIQEESIDQCKAWVENAWGGL
;
A
#
# COMPACT_ATOMS: atom_id res chain seq x y z
N MET A 1 2.61 -36.90 10.68
CA MET A 1 3.29 -36.25 11.82
C MET A 1 3.26 -34.75 11.57
N SER A 2 2.69 -34.01 12.51
CA SER A 2 2.53 -32.57 12.48
C SER A 2 3.88 -31.87 12.32
N CYS A 3 4.11 -31.18 11.20
CA CYS A 3 5.24 -30.26 11.07
C CYS A 3 4.73 -28.87 11.46
N THR A 4 4.66 -28.60 12.76
CA THR A 4 4.48 -27.25 13.28
C THR A 4 5.65 -26.40 12.79
N THR A 5 5.39 -25.44 11.91
CA THR A 5 6.38 -24.45 11.49
C THR A 5 6.82 -23.65 12.72
N HIS A 6 8.13 -23.64 13.00
CA HIS A 6 8.68 -22.82 14.08
C HIS A 6 8.41 -21.34 13.75
N PRO A 7 8.15 -20.45 14.73
CA PRO A 7 7.96 -19.00 14.47
C PRO A 7 9.16 -18.32 13.77
N ASN A 8 10.29 -19.01 13.66
CA ASN A 8 11.50 -18.50 12.99
C ASN A 8 11.60 -19.03 11.54
N GLY A 9 10.52 -19.57 10.97
CA GLY A 9 10.52 -20.21 9.66
C GLY A 9 11.12 -21.62 9.62
N VAL A 10 11.19 -22.18 8.41
CA VAL A 10 11.70 -23.53 8.14
C VAL A 10 13.22 -23.51 8.07
N PRO A 11 13.95 -24.24 8.94
CA PRO A 11 15.41 -24.28 8.88
C PRO A 11 15.88 -25.18 7.74
N TYR A 12 17.00 -24.83 7.12
CA TYR A 12 17.76 -25.70 6.24
C TYR A 12 19.16 -25.94 6.81
N LEU A 13 19.55 -27.22 6.87
CA LEU A 13 20.87 -27.69 7.30
C LEU A 13 21.53 -28.42 6.14
N ARG A 14 22.78 -28.05 5.82
CA ARG A 14 23.55 -28.77 4.80
C ARG A 14 23.83 -30.21 5.23
N PRO A 15 23.92 -31.17 4.30
CA PRO A 15 24.28 -32.56 4.60
C PRO A 15 25.59 -32.68 5.40
N ALA A 16 25.71 -33.72 6.23
CA ALA A 16 26.79 -33.90 7.20
C ALA A 16 28.22 -33.83 6.62
N GLY A 17 28.42 -34.18 5.35
CA GLY A 17 29.71 -34.06 4.65
C GLY A 17 30.15 -32.61 4.33
N ASN A 18 29.33 -31.60 4.66
CA ASN A 18 29.62 -30.19 4.48
C ASN A 18 29.93 -29.51 5.82
N ALA A 19 30.50 -28.31 5.77
CA ALA A 19 30.78 -27.51 6.96
C ALA A 19 29.49 -27.24 7.77
N GLN A 20 29.44 -27.70 9.02
CA GLN A 20 28.30 -27.51 9.93
C GLN A 20 28.39 -26.20 10.73
N GLY A 21 27.29 -25.70 11.29
CA GLY A 21 27.36 -24.57 12.23
C GLY A 21 28.26 -24.90 13.42
N LEU A 22 29.09 -23.94 13.88
CA LEU A 22 29.88 -24.09 15.11
C LEU A 22 29.09 -23.68 16.36
N ALA A 23 27.91 -23.10 16.17
CA ALA A 23 26.93 -22.78 17.19
C ALA A 23 25.52 -23.13 16.68
N ASN A 24 24.51 -22.96 17.54
CA ASN A 24 23.12 -23.34 17.26
C ASN A 24 22.42 -22.36 16.30
N TYR A 25 22.80 -22.39 15.03
CA TYR A 25 22.11 -21.69 13.95
C TYR A 25 22.10 -22.55 12.67
N PRO A 26 21.03 -22.49 11.85
CA PRO A 26 20.96 -23.24 10.60
C PRO A 26 21.74 -22.54 9.48
N HIS A 27 21.99 -23.25 8.38
CA HIS A 27 22.63 -22.65 7.20
C HIS A 27 21.71 -21.65 6.51
N ALA A 28 20.39 -21.92 6.51
CA ALA A 28 19.39 -20.94 6.12
C ALA A 28 18.08 -21.10 6.90
N ARG A 29 17.24 -20.06 6.85
CA ARG A 29 15.83 -20.10 7.28
C ARG A 29 14.94 -19.58 6.18
N THR A 30 13.92 -20.35 5.84
CA THR A 30 12.90 -19.98 4.87
C THR A 30 11.67 -19.45 5.59
N VAL A 31 11.30 -18.21 5.31
CA VAL A 31 10.07 -17.58 5.76
C VAL A 31 9.17 -17.40 4.54
N THR A 32 8.08 -18.14 4.51
CA THR A 32 7.09 -18.06 3.43
C THR A 32 6.04 -17.02 3.80
N ALA A 33 5.93 -15.97 2.98
CA ALA A 33 4.88 -14.98 3.09
C ALA A 33 3.53 -15.60 2.70
N GLY A 34 2.42 -15.01 3.17
CA GLY A 34 1.07 -15.55 2.96
C GLY A 34 0.67 -15.73 1.48
N HIS A 35 1.38 -15.09 0.55
CA HIS A 35 1.18 -15.20 -0.90
C HIS A 35 2.14 -16.21 -1.57
N GLY A 36 2.71 -17.16 -0.82
CA GLY A 36 3.53 -18.26 -1.33
C GLY A 36 4.97 -17.90 -1.73
N ALA A 37 5.33 -16.62 -1.79
CA ALA A 37 6.73 -16.24 -1.96
C ALA A 37 7.51 -16.51 -0.68
N SER A 38 8.79 -16.83 -0.83
CA SER A 38 9.65 -17.20 0.29
C SER A 38 10.90 -16.34 0.32
N TYR A 39 11.18 -15.76 1.48
CA TYR A 39 12.49 -15.19 1.79
C TYR A 39 13.35 -16.27 2.43
N ILE A 40 14.51 -16.52 1.85
CA ILE A 40 15.52 -17.44 2.37
C ILE A 40 16.60 -16.56 2.98
N HIS A 41 16.76 -16.64 4.31
CA HIS A 41 17.80 -15.93 5.04
C HIS A 41 18.99 -16.86 5.22
N ILE A 42 20.11 -16.56 4.56
CA ILE A 42 21.35 -17.35 4.60
C ILE A 42 22.22 -16.81 5.74
N SER A 43 22.67 -17.71 6.63
CA SER A 43 23.59 -17.38 7.71
C SER A 43 24.97 -16.99 7.19
N GLY A 44 25.80 -16.35 8.04
CA GLY A 44 27.20 -16.05 7.72
C GLY A 44 27.92 -17.27 7.17
N THR A 45 28.41 -17.14 5.94
CA THR A 45 29.01 -18.23 5.15
C THR A 45 30.43 -17.87 4.75
N SER A 46 31.36 -18.77 5.04
CA SER A 46 32.79 -18.64 4.74
C SER A 46 33.25 -19.69 3.71
N SER A 47 34.55 -19.70 3.40
CA SER A 47 35.21 -20.65 2.49
C SER A 47 35.46 -22.03 3.11
N ARG A 48 34.90 -22.31 4.30
CA ARG A 48 35.14 -23.54 5.06
C ARG A 48 34.54 -24.78 4.38
N ARG A 49 35.27 -25.88 4.43
CA ARG A 49 34.89 -27.21 3.93
C ARG A 49 34.39 -28.11 5.06
N GLY A 50 33.81 -29.25 4.68
CA GLY A 50 33.31 -30.26 5.64
C GLY A 50 34.39 -30.88 6.52
N ASP A 51 35.63 -30.95 6.05
CA ASP A 51 36.80 -31.42 6.81
C ASP A 51 37.40 -30.35 7.75
N GLY A 52 36.84 -29.13 7.78
CA GLY A 52 37.32 -28.03 8.59
C GLY A 52 38.43 -27.18 7.95
N SER A 53 38.94 -27.56 6.77
CA SER A 53 39.87 -26.74 5.99
C SER A 53 39.16 -25.57 5.29
N PHE A 54 39.93 -24.59 4.79
CA PHE A 54 39.40 -23.39 4.13
C PHE A 54 39.96 -23.31 2.71
N VAL A 55 39.09 -23.13 1.71
CA VAL A 55 39.56 -22.86 0.34
C VAL A 55 40.34 -21.55 0.35
N GLY A 56 41.50 -21.48 -0.29
CA GLY A 56 42.30 -20.26 -0.32
C GLY A 56 43.01 -19.93 0.99
N ALA A 57 43.25 -20.93 1.85
CA ALA A 57 44.14 -20.81 3.01
C ALA A 57 45.12 -21.98 3.06
N GLU A 58 46.42 -21.68 3.09
CA GLU A 58 47.49 -22.66 3.22
C GLU A 58 48.33 -22.33 4.45
N ARG A 59 48.37 -23.26 5.40
CA ARG A 59 49.22 -23.15 6.58
C ARG A 59 50.48 -23.98 6.35
N ALA A 60 51.63 -23.34 6.44
CA ALA A 60 52.92 -24.00 6.37
C ALA A 60 53.68 -23.81 7.69
N HIS A 61 54.50 -24.80 8.01
CA HIS A 61 55.44 -24.75 9.12
C HIS A 61 56.85 -24.76 8.54
N ASP A 62 57.68 -23.80 8.94
CA ASP A 62 59.10 -23.86 8.62
C ASP A 62 59.81 -24.92 9.50
N PRO A 63 61.05 -25.32 9.17
CA PRO A 63 61.82 -26.29 9.96
C PRO A 63 62.09 -25.86 11.40
N ASN A 64 61.89 -24.58 11.73
CA ASN A 64 62.06 -24.00 13.07
C ASN A 64 60.73 -23.93 13.86
N GLY A 65 59.62 -24.40 13.27
CA GLY A 65 58.29 -24.37 13.89
C GLY A 65 57.51 -23.07 13.71
N ASN A 66 58.02 -22.09 12.95
CA ASN A 66 57.27 -20.87 12.67
C ASN A 66 56.12 -21.18 11.69
N THR A 67 54.96 -20.63 12.00
CA THR A 67 53.75 -20.83 11.19
C THR A 67 53.59 -19.66 10.22
N SER A 68 53.47 -19.95 8.93
CA SER A 68 53.06 -18.97 7.92
C SER A 68 51.68 -19.35 7.38
N LEU A 69 50.86 -18.32 7.15
CA LEU A 69 49.52 -18.46 6.62
C LEU A 69 49.42 -17.67 5.32
N LYS A 70 49.26 -18.40 4.21
CA LYS A 70 49.05 -17.81 2.90
C LYS A 70 47.56 -17.82 2.59
N LEU A 71 47.00 -16.65 2.30
CA LEU A 71 45.57 -16.44 2.07
C LEU A 71 45.34 -15.90 0.66
N ASP A 72 44.26 -16.35 0.01
CA ASP A 72 43.86 -15.91 -1.33
C ASP A 72 42.38 -15.51 -1.32
N ILE A 73 42.13 -14.20 -1.41
CA ILE A 73 40.78 -13.65 -1.41
C ILE A 73 39.93 -14.13 -2.58
N ARG A 74 40.49 -14.39 -3.76
CA ARG A 74 39.73 -14.83 -4.94
C ARG A 74 39.23 -16.25 -4.72
N LEU A 75 40.12 -17.13 -4.30
CA LEU A 75 39.74 -18.51 -3.99
C LEU A 75 38.72 -18.57 -2.84
N GLN A 76 38.87 -17.73 -1.81
CA GLN A 76 37.91 -17.64 -0.71
C GLN A 76 36.55 -17.11 -1.18
N THR A 77 36.52 -15.99 -1.89
CA THR A 77 35.29 -15.36 -2.39
C THR A 77 34.52 -16.30 -3.30
N GLY A 78 35.20 -16.94 -4.26
CA GLY A 78 34.59 -17.94 -5.14
C GLY A 78 34.01 -19.13 -4.38
N ALA A 79 34.68 -19.59 -3.31
CA ALA A 79 34.16 -20.65 -2.46
C ALA A 79 32.94 -20.22 -1.63
N VAL A 80 32.95 -19.01 -1.08
CA VAL A 80 31.81 -18.43 -0.34
C VAL A 80 30.58 -18.36 -1.24
N LEU A 81 30.72 -17.83 -2.45
CA LEU A 81 29.60 -17.71 -3.41
C LEU A 81 29.07 -19.09 -3.83
N LYS A 82 29.94 -20.08 -4.06
CA LYS A 82 29.51 -21.48 -4.33
C LYS A 82 28.79 -22.11 -3.13
N ASN A 83 29.25 -21.84 -1.91
CA ASN A 83 28.60 -22.33 -0.70
C ASN A 83 27.20 -21.72 -0.54
N ILE A 84 27.05 -20.41 -0.78
CA ILE A 84 25.74 -19.73 -0.76
C ILE A 84 24.81 -20.33 -1.82
N ALA A 85 25.30 -20.53 -3.05
CA ALA A 85 24.50 -21.15 -4.12
C ALA A 85 23.96 -22.53 -3.70
N ALA A 86 24.81 -23.38 -3.13
CA ALA A 86 24.42 -24.71 -2.64
C ALA A 86 23.45 -24.67 -1.45
N ILE A 87 23.52 -23.62 -0.62
CA ILE A 87 22.58 -23.41 0.48
C ILE A 87 21.21 -23.03 -0.08
N ILE A 88 21.14 -22.11 -1.03
CA ILE A 88 19.88 -21.67 -1.66
C ILE A 88 19.24 -22.84 -2.41
N ASP A 89 20.02 -23.54 -3.22
CA ASP A 89 19.57 -24.71 -3.99
C ASP A 89 18.96 -25.76 -3.06
N GLY A 90 19.68 -26.17 -2.02
CA GLY A 90 19.17 -27.17 -1.08
C GLY A 90 18.01 -26.68 -0.20
N ALA A 91 17.99 -25.42 0.23
CA ALA A 91 16.89 -24.85 1.01
C ALA A 91 15.59 -24.71 0.21
N THR A 92 15.68 -24.75 -1.11
CA THR A 92 14.54 -24.59 -2.02
C THR A 92 14.25 -25.83 -2.86
N GLU A 93 15.01 -26.90 -2.68
CA GLU A 93 14.92 -28.13 -3.49
C GLU A 93 15.11 -27.85 -5.00
N GLY A 94 16.11 -27.02 -5.33
CA GLY A 94 16.49 -26.70 -6.70
C GLY A 94 15.66 -25.60 -7.37
N ARG A 95 14.74 -24.95 -6.63
CA ARG A 95 13.85 -23.91 -7.19
C ARG A 95 14.48 -22.52 -7.26
N ALA A 96 15.58 -22.27 -6.57
CA ALA A 96 16.27 -20.98 -6.54
C ALA A 96 17.80 -21.12 -6.63
N GLY A 97 18.47 -20.06 -7.06
CA GLY A 97 19.93 -19.98 -7.15
C GLY A 97 20.48 -18.56 -6.89
N MET A 98 21.71 -18.29 -7.34
CA MET A 98 22.37 -16.98 -7.11
C MET A 98 21.63 -15.80 -7.76
N GLN A 99 20.86 -16.04 -8.83
CA GLN A 99 20.00 -15.05 -9.48
C GLN A 99 18.83 -14.60 -8.61
N ASN A 100 18.51 -15.33 -7.53
CA ASN A 100 17.43 -15.02 -6.61
C ASN A 100 17.91 -14.22 -5.39
N VAL A 101 19.21 -13.94 -5.27
CA VAL A 101 19.75 -13.14 -4.16
C VAL A 101 19.35 -11.69 -4.36
N VAL A 102 18.76 -11.07 -3.33
CA VAL A 102 18.29 -9.67 -3.37
C VAL A 102 19.17 -8.74 -2.53
N GLU A 103 19.83 -9.28 -1.50
CA GLU A 103 20.70 -8.51 -0.60
C GLU A 103 21.91 -9.35 -0.16
N VAL A 104 23.10 -8.73 -0.11
CA VAL A 104 24.31 -9.33 0.47
C VAL A 104 25.04 -8.32 1.38
N THR A 105 25.39 -8.77 2.58
CA THR A 105 26.39 -8.10 3.43
C THR A 105 27.72 -8.85 3.34
N VAL A 106 28.78 -8.15 2.93
CA VAL A 106 30.14 -8.68 2.80
C VAL A 106 31.00 -8.14 3.94
N PHE A 107 31.64 -9.03 4.69
CA PHE A 107 32.61 -8.69 5.73
C PHE A 107 34.01 -9.04 5.23
N LEU A 108 34.91 -8.05 5.20
CA LEU A 108 36.32 -8.22 4.82
C LEU A 108 37.25 -7.88 5.98
N THR A 109 38.33 -8.63 6.16
CA THR A 109 39.34 -8.31 7.19
C THR A 109 40.38 -7.28 6.75
N ASN A 110 40.56 -7.09 5.43
CA ASN A 110 41.48 -6.10 4.86
C ASN A 110 40.88 -5.52 3.55
N MET A 111 40.09 -4.46 3.67
CA MET A 111 39.47 -3.80 2.52
C MET A 111 40.52 -3.24 1.56
N LYS A 112 41.64 -2.76 2.07
CA LYS A 112 42.68 -2.13 1.25
C LYS A 112 43.25 -3.07 0.20
N ASP A 113 43.58 -4.30 0.59
CA ASP A 113 44.28 -5.24 -0.29
C ASP A 113 43.32 -6.25 -0.96
N ASP A 114 42.21 -6.60 -0.29
CA ASP A 114 41.33 -7.70 -0.73
C ASP A 114 40.10 -7.24 -1.52
N TYR A 115 39.70 -5.97 -1.43
CA TYR A 115 38.46 -5.49 -2.05
C TYR A 115 38.43 -5.68 -3.57
N ALA A 116 39.56 -5.44 -4.26
CA ALA A 116 39.64 -5.63 -5.71
C ALA A 116 39.48 -7.11 -6.11
N GLY A 117 40.18 -8.02 -5.40
CA GLY A 117 40.09 -9.46 -5.67
C GLY A 117 38.72 -10.06 -5.34
N MET A 118 38.08 -9.59 -4.27
CA MET A 118 36.70 -9.95 -3.95
C MET A 118 35.73 -9.50 -5.05
N ASN A 119 35.85 -8.25 -5.53
CA ASN A 119 34.99 -7.73 -6.60
C ASN A 119 35.20 -8.48 -7.93
N GLU A 120 36.41 -8.97 -8.21
CA GLU A 120 36.69 -9.76 -9.40
C GLU A 120 35.85 -11.05 -9.44
N GLU A 121 35.78 -11.78 -8.34
CA GLU A 121 34.95 -12.99 -8.23
C GLU A 121 33.46 -12.67 -8.15
N TRP A 122 33.09 -11.57 -7.46
CA TRP A 122 31.72 -11.08 -7.42
C TRP A 122 31.16 -10.83 -8.83
N ASN A 123 31.94 -10.14 -9.68
CA ASN A 123 31.52 -9.79 -11.04
C ASN A 123 31.41 -11.01 -11.96
N LYS A 124 32.03 -12.16 -11.63
CA LYS A 124 31.84 -13.42 -12.36
C LYS A 124 30.44 -14.01 -12.12
N VAL A 125 29.85 -13.78 -10.94
CA VAL A 125 28.50 -14.22 -10.61
C VAL A 125 27.46 -13.23 -11.13
N TRP A 126 27.72 -11.93 -10.98
CA TRP A 126 26.85 -10.86 -11.49
C TRP A 126 27.60 -9.91 -12.42
N PRO A 127 27.76 -10.25 -13.71
CA PRO A 127 28.44 -9.40 -14.68
C PRO A 127 27.63 -8.14 -15.05
N ASP A 128 26.31 -8.16 -14.81
CA ASP A 128 25.39 -7.06 -15.05
C ASP A 128 24.92 -6.45 -13.72
N ARG A 129 25.23 -5.17 -13.51
CA ARG A 129 24.88 -4.43 -12.30
C ARG A 129 23.37 -4.34 -12.04
N THR A 130 22.54 -4.40 -13.09
CA THR A 130 21.07 -4.33 -12.95
C THR A 130 20.48 -5.63 -12.40
N ARG A 131 21.25 -6.72 -12.44
CA ARG A 131 20.87 -8.05 -11.98
C ARG A 131 21.63 -8.47 -10.72
N ALA A 132 22.52 -7.61 -10.22
CA ALA A 132 23.25 -7.82 -8.99
C ALA A 132 22.37 -7.48 -7.77
N PRO A 133 22.52 -8.19 -6.64
CA PRO A 133 21.80 -7.86 -5.42
C PRO A 133 22.24 -6.50 -4.86
N ALA A 134 21.39 -5.89 -4.04
CA ALA A 134 21.81 -4.81 -3.17
C ALA A 134 22.97 -5.30 -2.30
N ARG A 135 24.01 -4.48 -2.14
CA ARG A 135 25.24 -4.90 -1.46
C ARG A 135 25.77 -3.86 -0.50
N THR A 136 26.09 -4.31 0.70
CA THR A 136 26.91 -3.58 1.67
C THR A 136 28.23 -4.32 1.85
N THR A 137 29.36 -3.61 1.82
CA THR A 137 30.68 -4.17 2.13
C THR A 137 31.30 -3.39 3.27
N VAL A 138 31.72 -4.09 4.32
CA VAL A 138 32.33 -3.48 5.51
C VAL A 138 33.67 -4.13 5.82
N GLU A 139 34.61 -3.32 6.28
CA GLU A 139 35.84 -3.83 6.88
C GLU A 139 35.57 -4.17 8.34
N VAL A 140 36.00 -5.34 8.78
CA VAL A 140 35.88 -5.82 10.16
C VAL A 140 37.26 -6.11 10.73
N ARG A 141 37.42 -5.89 12.05
CA ARG A 141 38.69 -6.14 12.74
C ARG A 141 39.16 -7.58 12.63
N ALA A 142 38.24 -8.54 12.69
CA ALA A 142 38.54 -9.97 12.62
C ALA A 142 37.29 -10.78 12.28
N LEU A 143 37.51 -11.96 11.70
CA LEU A 143 36.52 -13.05 11.57
C LEU A 143 36.88 -14.19 12.54
N PRO A 144 36.01 -15.19 12.77
CA PRO A 144 36.20 -16.20 13.83
C PRO A 144 37.48 -17.05 13.74
N ARG A 145 38.16 -17.02 12.60
CA ARG A 145 39.38 -17.77 12.28
C ARG A 145 40.28 -16.90 11.41
N GLU A 146 41.58 -16.92 11.68
CA GLU A 146 42.58 -16.17 10.90
C GLU A 146 42.70 -16.67 9.45
N GLU A 147 42.23 -17.90 9.17
CA GLU A 147 42.17 -18.46 7.83
C GLU A 147 41.08 -17.84 6.93
N ILE A 148 40.21 -16.98 7.48
CA ILE A 148 39.06 -16.39 6.77
C ILE A 148 39.30 -14.89 6.52
N LEU A 149 39.36 -14.51 5.25
CA LEU A 149 39.43 -13.11 4.79
C LEU A 149 38.05 -12.51 4.52
N VAL A 150 37.09 -13.35 4.14
CA VAL A 150 35.75 -12.93 3.72
C VAL A 150 34.66 -13.85 4.28
N GLU A 151 33.61 -13.23 4.82
CA GLU A 151 32.36 -13.89 5.18
C GLU A 151 31.20 -13.11 4.56
N MET A 152 30.19 -13.82 4.06
CA MET A 152 29.00 -13.20 3.48
C MET A 152 27.73 -13.77 4.12
N LYS A 153 26.76 -12.90 4.38
CA LYS A 153 25.37 -13.29 4.63
C LYS A 153 24.48 -12.67 3.56
N CYS A 154 23.39 -13.33 3.21
CA CYS A 154 22.51 -12.82 2.17
C CYS A 154 21.06 -13.21 2.40
N ILE A 155 20.18 -12.52 1.67
CA ILE A 155 18.77 -12.86 1.56
C ILE A 155 18.50 -13.21 0.10
N ALA A 156 17.86 -14.35 -0.13
CA ALA A 156 17.32 -14.73 -1.43
C ALA A 156 15.80 -14.69 -1.41
N TRP A 157 15.21 -14.31 -2.54
CA TRP A 157 13.77 -14.24 -2.74
C TRP A 157 13.34 -15.24 -3.81
N LEU A 158 12.48 -16.18 -3.41
CA LEU A 158 11.81 -17.09 -4.31
C LEU A 158 10.37 -16.62 -4.50
N ALA A 159 10.03 -16.24 -5.73
CA ALA A 159 8.67 -15.90 -6.10
C ALA A 159 7.71 -17.06 -5.75
N GLY A 160 6.50 -16.73 -5.29
CA GLY A 160 5.44 -17.73 -5.17
C GLY A 160 5.11 -18.27 -6.56
N GLN A 161 4.74 -19.55 -6.66
CA GLN A 161 4.26 -20.11 -7.92
C GLN A 161 3.04 -19.29 -8.37
N ARG A 162 3.25 -18.40 -9.35
CA ARG A 162 2.19 -17.97 -10.24
C ARG A 162 1.98 -19.14 -11.19
N ASP A 163 0.78 -19.72 -11.21
CA ASP A 163 0.34 -20.49 -12.37
C ASP A 163 0.39 -19.55 -13.58
N LEU A 164 1.50 -19.61 -14.31
CA LEU A 164 1.52 -19.15 -15.69
C LEU A 164 0.56 -20.08 -16.43
N ASN A 165 -0.62 -19.57 -16.75
CA ASN A 165 -1.63 -20.26 -17.56
C ASN A 165 -0.99 -20.95 -18.79
N PRO A 166 -1.50 -22.11 -19.26
CA PRO A 166 -0.89 -23.00 -20.26
C PRO A 166 -0.94 -22.48 -21.72
N LEU A 167 -0.82 -21.17 -21.95
CA LEU A 167 -0.95 -20.55 -23.27
C LEU A 167 0.38 -20.32 -24.00
N LEU A 168 1.51 -20.80 -23.45
CA LEU A 168 2.82 -20.78 -24.14
C LEU A 168 3.33 -22.17 -24.52
N ALA A 169 2.57 -23.24 -24.25
CA ALA A 169 2.96 -24.62 -24.56
C ALA A 169 2.49 -25.13 -25.94
N SER A 170 1.86 -24.29 -26.77
CA SER A 170 1.40 -24.68 -28.12
C SER A 170 2.18 -24.05 -29.26
N ALA A 171 3.36 -23.46 -29.02
CA ALA A 171 4.12 -22.73 -30.05
C ALA A 171 5.50 -23.32 -30.39
N ASN A 172 6.00 -24.35 -29.70
CA ASN A 172 7.35 -24.90 -29.97
C ASN A 172 7.40 -26.43 -29.99
N ALA A 173 6.52 -27.05 -30.77
CA ALA A 173 6.61 -28.48 -31.07
C ALA A 173 6.62 -28.69 -32.59
N GLU A 174 7.69 -28.29 -33.25
CA GLU A 174 8.12 -28.91 -34.51
C GLU A 174 9.60 -28.57 -34.78
N THR A 175 10.36 -29.59 -35.19
CA THR A 175 11.77 -29.59 -35.60
C THR A 175 12.85 -29.68 -34.50
N SER A 176 13.22 -30.91 -34.12
CA SER A 176 14.56 -31.44 -34.44
C SER A 176 14.75 -32.85 -33.88
N THR A 177 15.07 -33.75 -34.80
CA THR A 177 15.50 -35.13 -34.59
C THR A 177 16.96 -35.18 -34.14
N GLY A 178 17.30 -36.00 -33.13
CA GLY A 178 18.71 -36.38 -32.93
C GLY A 178 19.12 -36.86 -31.53
N THR A 179 18.98 -38.18 -31.31
CA THR A 179 19.91 -39.07 -30.57
C THR A 179 20.39 -38.74 -29.14
N ASP A 180 19.71 -39.40 -28.19
CA ASP A 180 20.21 -40.44 -27.25
C ASP A 180 21.50 -40.22 -26.44
N TYR A 181 21.41 -40.28 -25.11
CA TYR A 181 22.14 -41.20 -24.23
C TYR A 181 21.56 -41.15 -22.80
N ARG A 182 20.77 -42.18 -22.45
CA ARG A 182 20.32 -42.47 -21.07
C ARG A 182 21.43 -43.15 -20.27
N LEU A 183 21.77 -42.61 -19.11
CA LEU A 183 22.39 -43.36 -18.01
C LEU A 183 21.32 -43.68 -16.96
N GLN A 184 21.19 -44.97 -16.68
CA GLN A 184 20.20 -45.61 -15.82
C GLN A 184 20.46 -45.29 -14.33
N ILE A 185 19.41 -44.93 -13.60
CA ILE A 185 19.40 -44.95 -12.12
C ILE A 185 18.35 -45.99 -11.67
N PRO A 186 18.63 -46.85 -10.67
CA PRO A 186 17.80 -48.02 -10.36
C PRO A 186 16.47 -47.63 -9.70
N GLN A 187 15.41 -48.36 -10.07
CA GLN A 187 14.07 -48.22 -9.48
C GLN A 187 14.03 -48.77 -8.04
N GLN A 188 13.52 -47.96 -7.11
CA GLN A 188 12.97 -48.42 -5.83
C GLN A 188 11.44 -48.59 -5.93
N PRO A 189 10.84 -49.45 -5.08
CA PRO A 189 9.50 -49.99 -5.32
C PRO A 189 8.40 -48.96 -5.06
N ARG A 190 7.39 -48.95 -5.94
CA ARG A 190 6.15 -48.19 -5.82
C ARG A 190 5.41 -48.57 -4.53
N SER A 191 5.38 -47.68 -3.56
CA SER A 191 4.35 -47.67 -2.53
C SER A 191 3.12 -46.92 -3.06
N ASP A 192 1.97 -47.56 -2.89
CA ASP A 192 0.61 -47.17 -3.26
C ASP A 192 0.38 -45.67 -3.45
N ILE A 193 0.17 -45.28 -4.72
CA ILE A 193 -0.43 -44.00 -5.08
C ILE A 193 -1.89 -44.05 -4.63
N VAL A 194 -2.17 -43.48 -3.46
CA VAL A 194 -3.49 -42.94 -3.17
C VAL A 194 -3.74 -41.89 -4.25
N LYS A 195 -4.72 -42.14 -5.12
CA LYS A 195 -5.22 -41.14 -6.07
C LYS A 195 -5.62 -39.91 -5.26
N MET A 196 -4.80 -38.86 -5.28
CA MET A 196 -5.28 -37.54 -4.91
C MET A 196 -6.36 -37.21 -5.93
N GLN A 197 -7.59 -37.04 -5.44
CA GLN A 197 -8.68 -36.48 -6.22
C GLN A 197 -8.21 -35.13 -6.75
N ASP A 198 -8.30 -34.93 -8.06
CA ASP A 198 -8.13 -33.63 -8.69
C ASP A 198 -9.07 -32.62 -8.01
N HIS A 199 -8.53 -31.75 -7.17
CA HIS A 199 -9.25 -30.58 -6.72
C HIS A 199 -9.41 -29.66 -7.93
N PRO A 200 -10.63 -29.28 -8.34
CA PRO A 200 -10.81 -28.35 -9.43
C PRO A 200 -10.10 -27.03 -9.11
N LEU A 201 -9.32 -26.52 -10.08
CA LEU A 201 -8.69 -25.20 -10.00
C LEU A 201 -9.76 -24.16 -9.61
N ARG A 202 -9.60 -23.55 -8.43
CA ARG A 202 -10.51 -22.50 -7.94
C ARG A 202 -10.30 -21.25 -8.77
N GLN A 203 -11.24 -20.93 -9.65
CA GLN A 203 -11.19 -19.68 -10.40
C GLN A 203 -11.52 -18.52 -9.46
N HIS A 204 -10.50 -17.72 -9.12
CA HIS A 204 -10.66 -16.59 -8.20
C HIS A 204 -11.18 -15.34 -8.92
N VAL A 205 -12.01 -14.58 -8.21
CA VAL A 205 -12.48 -13.27 -8.66
C VAL A 205 -11.35 -12.25 -8.51
N PRO A 206 -11.05 -11.41 -9.53
CA PRO A 206 -10.09 -10.33 -9.38
C PRO A 206 -10.47 -9.36 -8.27
N SER A 207 -9.51 -8.95 -7.43
CA SER A 207 -9.75 -8.03 -6.31
C SER A 207 -10.41 -6.70 -6.73
N ALA A 208 -10.13 -6.20 -7.93
CA ALA A 208 -10.82 -5.03 -8.50
C ALA A 208 -12.33 -5.21 -8.59
N ASN A 209 -12.80 -6.40 -8.96
CA ASN A 209 -14.22 -6.70 -9.10
C ASN A 209 -14.88 -6.79 -7.72
N ILE A 210 -14.21 -7.41 -6.74
CA ILE A 210 -14.67 -7.44 -5.34
C ILE A 210 -14.75 -6.02 -4.78
N ARG A 211 -13.72 -5.20 -5.02
CA ARG A 211 -13.67 -3.78 -4.62
C ARG A 211 -14.82 -2.97 -5.23
N GLN A 212 -15.09 -3.17 -6.52
CA GLN A 212 -16.21 -2.52 -7.20
C GLN A 212 -17.56 -2.95 -6.63
N ALA A 213 -17.79 -4.25 -6.43
CA ALA A 213 -19.01 -4.77 -5.82
C ALA A 213 -19.23 -4.20 -4.42
N PHE A 214 -18.17 -4.13 -3.60
CA PHE A 214 -18.20 -3.49 -2.30
C PHE A 214 -18.52 -1.99 -2.39
N ALA A 215 -17.87 -1.23 -3.27
CA ALA A 215 -18.13 0.21 -3.44
C ALA A 215 -19.58 0.51 -3.88
N VAL A 216 -20.18 -0.37 -4.69
CA VAL A 216 -21.59 -0.29 -5.09
C VAL A 216 -22.51 -0.62 -3.91
N ALA A 217 -22.25 -1.73 -3.21
CA ALA A 217 -23.04 -2.15 -2.06
C ALA A 217 -23.03 -1.12 -0.92
N MET A 218 -21.85 -0.56 -0.61
CA MET A 218 -21.67 0.51 0.37
C MET A 218 -22.45 1.78 0.02
N SER A 219 -22.47 2.16 -1.25
CA SER A 219 -23.22 3.33 -1.70
C SER A 219 -24.72 3.11 -1.66
N ALA A 220 -25.20 1.93 -2.04
CA ALA A 220 -26.61 1.57 -1.93
C ALA A 220 -27.07 1.55 -0.46
N MET A 221 -26.26 0.98 0.43
CA MET A 221 -26.49 1.00 1.87
C MET A 221 -26.55 2.45 2.38
N TYR A 222 -25.55 3.27 2.08
CA TYR A 222 -25.48 4.64 2.57
C TYR A 222 -26.61 5.52 2.02
N ALA A 223 -27.02 5.34 0.77
CA ALA A 223 -28.17 6.03 0.17
C ALA A 223 -29.50 5.69 0.86
N LYS A 224 -29.66 4.43 1.30
CA LYS A 224 -30.83 4.02 2.07
C LYS A 224 -30.84 4.64 3.47
N GLU A 225 -29.67 4.81 4.07
CA GLU A 225 -29.53 5.35 5.42
C GLU A 225 -29.56 6.89 5.46
N VAL A 226 -29.08 7.55 4.41
CA VAL A 226 -28.93 9.01 4.33
C VAL A 226 -29.59 9.51 3.04
N PRO A 227 -30.90 9.85 3.03
CA PRO A 227 -31.62 10.22 1.80
C PRO A 227 -30.99 11.38 1.02
N LEU A 228 -30.42 12.39 1.70
CA LEU A 228 -29.72 13.52 1.07
C LEU A 228 -28.50 13.08 0.25
N TYR A 229 -27.92 11.91 0.53
CA TYR A 229 -26.83 11.36 -0.30
C TYR A 229 -27.34 10.91 -1.68
N SER A 230 -28.58 10.40 -1.78
CA SER A 230 -29.18 10.04 -3.07
C SER A 230 -29.42 11.28 -3.95
N ASP A 231 -29.88 12.37 -3.33
CA ASP A 231 -30.04 13.67 -4.01
C ASP A 231 -28.68 14.19 -4.49
N LEU A 232 -27.66 14.07 -3.63
CA LEU A 232 -26.29 14.44 -3.97
C LEU A 232 -25.75 13.65 -5.16
N LEU A 233 -25.93 12.33 -5.19
CA LEU A 233 -25.49 11.49 -6.31
C LEU A 233 -26.16 11.91 -7.63
N SER A 234 -27.46 12.20 -7.60
CA SER A 234 -28.21 12.68 -8.75
C SER A 234 -27.68 14.02 -9.25
N LEU A 235 -27.36 14.93 -8.32
CA LEU A 235 -26.79 16.23 -8.65
C LEU A 235 -25.38 16.11 -9.26
N VAL A 236 -24.52 15.27 -8.69
CA VAL A 236 -23.17 15.01 -9.20
C VAL A 236 -23.23 14.43 -10.61
N GLN A 237 -24.11 13.46 -10.86
CA GLN A 237 -24.27 12.88 -12.19
C GLN A 237 -24.67 13.95 -13.22
N GLN A 238 -25.65 14.79 -12.91
CA GLN A 238 -26.09 15.87 -13.80
C GLN A 238 -24.98 16.90 -14.04
N SER A 239 -24.24 17.28 -13.00
CA SER A 239 -23.15 18.25 -13.12
C SER A 239 -22.00 17.72 -13.98
N ASN A 240 -21.55 16.48 -13.71
CA ASN A 240 -20.49 15.84 -14.49
C ASN A 240 -20.90 15.69 -15.97
N GLN A 241 -22.14 15.30 -16.24
CA GLN A 241 -22.65 15.22 -17.61
C GLN A 241 -22.59 16.57 -18.33
N ARG A 242 -23.05 17.66 -17.70
CA ARG A 242 -22.99 19.00 -18.29
C ARG A 242 -21.54 19.43 -18.60
N VAL A 243 -20.60 19.14 -17.70
CA VAL A 243 -19.18 19.44 -17.91
C VAL A 243 -18.65 18.68 -19.13
N LEU A 244 -18.92 17.37 -19.22
CA LEU A 244 -18.48 16.52 -20.34
C LEU A 244 -19.14 16.88 -21.68
N GLU A 245 -20.36 17.41 -21.67
CA GLU A 245 -21.03 17.94 -22.85
C GLU A 245 -20.46 19.29 -23.29
N SER A 246 -20.07 20.14 -22.33
CA SER A 246 -19.49 21.46 -22.60
C SER A 246 -18.01 21.44 -23.03
N ASP A 247 -17.26 20.38 -22.67
CA ASP A 247 -15.85 20.21 -23.01
C ASP A 247 -15.59 18.86 -23.73
N PRO A 248 -15.74 18.81 -25.06
CA PRO A 248 -15.49 17.61 -25.85
C PRO A 248 -14.05 17.09 -25.73
N ASN A 249 -13.07 17.99 -25.51
CA ASN A 249 -11.68 17.60 -25.35
C ASN A 249 -11.46 16.86 -24.04
N LEU A 250 -12.06 17.33 -22.94
CA LEU A 250 -12.04 16.63 -21.65
C LEU A 250 -12.72 15.27 -21.75
N ARG A 251 -13.87 15.19 -22.42
CA ARG A 251 -14.57 13.92 -22.65
C ARG A 251 -13.70 12.91 -23.41
N GLN A 252 -13.06 13.33 -24.50
CA GLN A 252 -12.18 12.46 -25.28
C GLN A 252 -10.95 12.01 -24.48
N LYS A 253 -10.37 12.90 -23.65
CA LYS A 253 -9.25 12.56 -22.78
C LYS A 253 -9.65 11.46 -21.79
N LEU A 254 -10.72 11.68 -21.03
CA LEU A 254 -11.20 10.74 -20.01
C LEU A 254 -11.64 9.39 -20.61
N SER A 255 -12.22 9.38 -21.82
CA SER A 255 -12.55 8.12 -22.51
C SER A 255 -11.31 7.34 -22.95
N THR A 256 -10.19 8.02 -23.23
CA THR A 256 -8.96 7.39 -23.71
C THR A 256 -8.13 6.82 -22.57
N THR A 257 -8.09 7.50 -21.41
CA THR A 257 -7.10 7.19 -20.37
C THR A 257 -7.68 6.66 -19.05
N ASP A 258 -8.91 7.03 -18.71
CA ASP A 258 -9.46 6.79 -17.36
C ASP A 258 -10.74 5.94 -17.34
N ASN A 259 -11.29 5.59 -18.51
CA ASN A 259 -12.62 5.00 -18.69
C ASN A 259 -13.72 5.86 -18.04
N LEU A 260 -14.65 6.42 -18.84
CA LEU A 260 -15.70 7.32 -18.33
C LEU A 260 -16.53 6.69 -17.19
N ASP A 261 -16.65 5.36 -17.16
CA ASP A 261 -17.33 4.61 -16.10
C ASP A 261 -16.67 4.79 -14.72
N ARG A 262 -15.35 5.01 -14.67
CA ARG A 262 -14.59 5.24 -13.43
C ARG A 262 -15.16 6.43 -12.66
N ILE A 263 -15.41 7.56 -13.32
CA ILE A 263 -15.84 8.81 -12.66
C ILE A 263 -17.19 8.64 -11.96
N HIS A 264 -18.08 7.82 -12.53
CA HIS A 264 -19.39 7.56 -11.95
C HIS A 264 -19.35 6.64 -10.72
N LEU A 265 -18.36 5.75 -10.67
CA LEU A 265 -18.17 4.80 -9.57
C LEU A 265 -17.19 5.28 -8.50
N GLU A 266 -16.39 6.29 -8.82
CA GLU A 266 -15.32 6.78 -7.97
C GLU A 266 -15.87 7.46 -6.70
N ARG A 267 -15.48 6.87 -5.57
CA ARG A 267 -15.94 7.26 -4.24
C ARG A 267 -14.83 7.04 -3.22
N HIS A 268 -14.90 7.76 -2.11
CA HIS A 268 -14.20 7.35 -0.90
C HIS A 268 -15.15 7.26 0.29
N GLY A 269 -14.90 6.31 1.18
CA GLY A 269 -15.55 6.23 2.48
C GLY A 269 -14.61 6.64 3.61
N ALA A 270 -15.16 7.00 4.76
CA ALA A 270 -14.38 7.18 5.98
C ALA A 270 -15.01 6.44 7.16
N ILE A 271 -14.20 5.71 7.91
CA ILE A 271 -14.59 4.99 9.13
C ILE A 271 -13.62 5.28 10.26
N ARG A 272 -14.06 5.01 11.49
CA ARG A 272 -13.24 5.17 12.69
C ARG A 272 -13.29 3.89 13.53
N VAL A 273 -12.14 3.45 14.00
CA VAL A 273 -11.98 2.28 14.87
C VAL A 273 -11.40 2.69 16.21
N GLY A 274 -11.71 1.92 17.25
CA GLY A 274 -11.38 2.25 18.63
C GLY A 274 -10.15 1.51 19.16
N ARG A 275 -9.80 0.36 18.57
CA ARG A 275 -8.69 -0.48 19.06
C ARG A 275 -7.68 -0.85 17.96
N PRO A 276 -6.41 -1.08 18.33
CA PRO A 276 -5.39 -1.59 17.41
C PRO A 276 -5.78 -2.89 16.69
N ASP A 277 -6.40 -3.85 17.39
CA ASP A 277 -6.82 -5.10 16.77
C ASP A 277 -7.96 -4.91 15.77
N GLU A 278 -8.86 -3.94 16.00
CA GLU A 278 -9.90 -3.57 15.03
C GLU A 278 -9.29 -2.98 13.76
N LEU A 279 -8.26 -2.11 13.88
CA LEU A 279 -7.52 -1.58 12.73
C LEU A 279 -6.87 -2.70 11.92
N ASN A 280 -6.23 -3.66 12.58
CA ASN A 280 -5.63 -4.81 11.90
C ASN A 280 -6.68 -5.69 11.20
N GLN A 281 -7.85 -5.89 11.82
CA GLN A 281 -8.96 -6.64 11.20
C GLN A 281 -9.50 -5.91 9.96
N VAL A 282 -9.73 -4.60 10.04
CA VAL A 282 -10.13 -3.77 8.90
C VAL A 282 -9.10 -3.87 7.77
N ARG A 283 -7.79 -3.81 8.10
CA ARG A 283 -6.72 -4.01 7.11
C ARG A 283 -6.87 -5.35 6.37
N ARG A 284 -7.12 -6.45 7.09
CA ARG A 284 -7.30 -7.78 6.47
C ARG A 284 -8.50 -7.83 5.52
N VAL A 285 -9.63 -7.22 5.92
CA VAL A 285 -10.83 -7.10 5.06
C VAL A 285 -10.52 -6.28 3.81
N LEU A 286 -9.92 -5.11 3.96
CA LEU A 286 -9.59 -4.24 2.83
C LEU A 286 -8.52 -4.85 1.89
N GLN A 287 -7.64 -5.71 2.41
CA GLN A 287 -6.63 -6.43 1.63
C GLN A 287 -7.24 -7.41 0.62
N VAL A 288 -8.39 -8.05 0.91
CA VAL A 288 -9.12 -8.90 -0.06
C VAL A 288 -9.45 -8.13 -1.35
N MET A 289 -9.70 -6.83 -1.20
CA MET A 289 -10.03 -5.89 -2.27
C MET A 289 -8.80 -5.18 -2.85
N ASN A 290 -7.58 -5.67 -2.56
CA ASN A 290 -6.31 -5.04 -2.95
C ASN A 290 -6.23 -3.55 -2.55
N MET A 291 -6.78 -3.21 -1.39
CA MET A 291 -6.69 -1.87 -0.83
C MET A 291 -5.62 -1.87 0.26
N LEU A 292 -4.48 -1.25 -0.02
CA LEU A 292 -3.31 -1.21 0.84
C LEU A 292 -3.24 0.12 1.61
N PRO A 293 -2.76 0.10 2.86
CA PRO A 293 -2.62 1.31 3.65
C PRO A 293 -1.51 2.21 3.06
N THR A 294 -1.89 3.44 2.72
CA THR A 294 -1.07 4.43 2.02
C THR A 294 -1.17 5.77 2.75
N GLY A 295 -0.02 6.38 3.01
CA GLY A 295 0.09 7.63 3.74
C GLY A 295 -0.23 7.50 5.24
N TYR A 296 0.28 8.44 6.02
CA TYR A 296 0.02 8.56 7.47
C TYR A 296 -0.47 9.97 7.80
N TYR A 297 -1.58 10.04 8.54
CA TYR A 297 -2.24 11.30 8.88
C TYR A 297 -2.40 11.38 10.40
N ASP A 298 -1.61 12.24 11.05
CA ASP A 298 -1.76 12.53 12.47
C ASP A 298 -2.66 13.75 12.67
N LEU A 299 -3.82 13.55 13.29
CA LEU A 299 -4.78 14.63 13.56
C LEU A 299 -4.70 15.12 15.01
N ALA A 300 -3.84 14.52 15.85
CA ALA A 300 -3.60 14.98 17.22
C ALA A 300 -3.20 16.45 17.30
N PRO A 301 -2.34 16.99 16.41
CA PRO A 301 -2.00 18.41 16.44
C PRO A 301 -3.23 19.30 16.25
N ALA A 302 -4.24 18.84 15.50
CA ALA A 302 -5.51 19.54 15.34
C ALA A 302 -6.50 19.34 16.50
N ASN A 303 -6.04 18.84 17.66
CA ASN A 303 -6.86 18.51 18.84
C ASN A 303 -7.96 17.49 18.52
N VAL A 304 -7.68 16.58 17.60
CA VAL A 304 -8.53 15.44 17.29
C VAL A 304 -7.78 14.17 17.74
N PRO A 305 -8.32 13.35 18.66
CA PRO A 305 -7.58 12.26 19.29
C PRO A 305 -7.48 11.02 18.39
N VAL A 306 -7.10 11.17 17.12
CA VAL A 306 -6.97 10.07 16.16
C VAL A 306 -5.76 10.25 15.25
N HIS A 307 -5.27 9.14 14.72
CA HIS A 307 -4.34 9.06 13.60
C HIS A 307 -4.88 8.08 12.55
N SER A 308 -4.51 8.23 11.29
CA SER A 308 -5.22 7.58 10.17
C SER A 308 -4.31 7.17 9.02
N THR A 309 -4.85 6.33 8.13
CA THR A 309 -4.26 5.99 6.82
C THR A 309 -5.34 5.87 5.75
N CYS A 310 -4.96 5.95 4.48
CA CYS A 310 -5.84 5.70 3.33
C CYS A 310 -5.64 4.28 2.82
N PHE A 311 -6.69 3.48 2.77
CA PHE A 311 -6.67 2.20 2.10
C PHE A 311 -7.14 2.36 0.66
N ARG A 312 -6.27 2.01 -0.30
CA ARG A 312 -6.56 2.11 -1.73
C ARG A 312 -5.72 1.18 -2.57
N ALA A 313 -6.09 0.98 -3.84
CA ALA A 313 -5.23 0.27 -4.77
C ALA A 313 -3.92 1.07 -5.00
N PRO A 314 -2.76 0.39 -5.04
CA PRO A 314 -1.47 1.06 -5.21
C PRO A 314 -1.17 1.39 -6.68
N GLU A 315 -1.61 0.55 -7.62
CA GLU A 315 -1.23 0.59 -9.03
C GLU A 315 -2.28 1.29 -9.91
N LEU A 316 -1.81 1.99 -10.95
CA LEU A 316 -2.68 2.67 -11.91
C LEU A 316 -3.63 1.70 -12.62
N SER A 317 -3.16 0.50 -12.99
CA SER A 317 -3.96 -0.53 -13.66
C SER A 317 -5.21 -0.96 -12.86
N GLU A 318 -5.12 -0.91 -11.52
CA GLU A 318 -6.19 -1.23 -10.58
C GLU A 318 -7.08 -0.02 -10.28
N LEU A 319 -6.49 1.17 -10.17
CA LEU A 319 -7.21 2.43 -9.99
C LEU A 319 -8.10 2.77 -11.19
N SER A 320 -7.62 2.52 -12.41
CA SER A 320 -8.41 2.73 -13.65
C SER A 320 -9.64 1.82 -13.73
N LYS A 321 -9.64 0.65 -13.08
CA LYS A 321 -10.82 -0.22 -12.98
C LYS A 321 -11.77 0.28 -11.90
N ASN A 322 -11.24 0.54 -10.71
CA ASN A 322 -12.01 1.04 -9.59
C ASN A 322 -11.09 1.74 -8.57
N ALA A 323 -11.26 3.05 -8.43
CA ALA A 323 -10.51 3.91 -7.52
C ALA A 323 -11.21 4.10 -6.16
N PHE A 324 -11.93 3.09 -5.67
CA PHE A 324 -12.53 3.18 -4.34
C PHE A 324 -11.46 3.25 -3.25
N ARG A 325 -11.65 4.17 -2.29
CA ARG A 325 -10.72 4.45 -1.20
C ARG A 325 -11.44 4.42 0.14
N MET A 326 -10.74 4.03 1.20
CA MET A 326 -11.27 4.08 2.57
C MET A 326 -10.30 4.80 3.50
N PHE A 327 -10.70 5.94 4.05
CA PHE A 327 -9.96 6.63 5.09
C PHE A 327 -10.30 6.00 6.45
N VAL A 328 -9.30 5.45 7.13
CA VAL A 328 -9.51 4.71 8.39
C VAL A 328 -8.73 5.39 9.49
N SER A 329 -9.45 5.88 10.50
CA SER A 329 -8.88 6.52 11.69
C SER A 329 -8.89 5.57 12.89
N LEU A 330 -7.80 5.53 13.64
CA LEU A 330 -7.68 4.84 14.92
C LEU A 330 -7.73 5.88 16.07
N LEU A 331 -8.60 5.64 17.04
CA LEU A 331 -8.64 6.41 18.29
C LEU A 331 -7.33 6.28 19.06
N ARG A 332 -6.89 7.38 19.66
CA ARG A 332 -5.73 7.48 20.56
C ARG A 332 -6.20 7.77 22.00
N PRO A 333 -6.53 6.75 22.81
CA PRO A 333 -7.08 6.95 24.15
C PRO A 333 -6.16 7.74 25.08
N GLU A 334 -4.85 7.71 24.85
CA GLU A 334 -3.85 8.49 25.59
C GLU A 334 -4.03 10.01 25.46
N LEU A 335 -4.75 10.48 24.42
CA LEU A 335 -5.07 11.90 24.21
C LEU A 335 -6.39 12.34 24.88
N ILE A 336 -7.14 11.42 25.48
CA ILE A 336 -8.33 11.73 26.30
C ILE A 336 -7.86 12.37 27.61
N LYS A 337 -8.42 13.51 28.02
CA LYS A 337 -7.94 14.27 29.19
C LYS A 337 -8.39 13.64 30.49
N SER A 338 -9.64 13.18 30.57
CA SER A 338 -10.18 12.52 31.76
C SER A 338 -9.74 11.06 31.85
N ASP A 339 -8.98 10.72 32.90
CA ASP A 339 -8.56 9.33 33.16
C ASP A 339 -9.76 8.40 33.41
N GLU A 340 -10.83 8.89 34.04
CA GLU A 340 -12.06 8.13 34.25
C GLU A 340 -12.74 7.79 32.92
N VAL A 341 -12.87 8.78 32.02
CA VAL A 341 -13.42 8.58 30.68
C VAL A 341 -12.52 7.63 29.89
N ARG A 342 -11.19 7.77 29.96
CA ARG A 342 -10.23 6.90 29.29
C ARG A 342 -10.37 5.43 29.72
N GLN A 343 -10.49 5.17 31.03
CA GLN A 343 -10.70 3.82 31.55
C GLN A 343 -12.02 3.23 31.07
N ARG A 344 -13.09 4.03 31.09
CA ARG A 344 -14.42 3.60 30.63
C ARG A 344 -14.43 3.28 29.14
N VAL A 345 -13.85 4.14 28.32
CA VAL A 345 -13.66 3.93 26.87
C VAL A 345 -12.93 2.62 26.60
N THR A 346 -11.83 2.37 27.31
CA THR A 346 -11.05 1.14 27.16
C THR A 346 -11.89 -0.09 27.53
N SER A 347 -12.68 -0.02 28.61
CA SER A 347 -13.57 -1.10 29.06
C SER A 347 -14.68 -1.39 28.05
N ILE A 348 -15.37 -0.36 27.55
CA ILE A 348 -16.44 -0.49 26.55
C ILE A 348 -15.88 -1.12 25.28
N LEU A 349 -14.80 -0.53 24.76
CA LEU A 349 -14.19 -0.99 23.52
C LEU A 349 -13.70 -2.43 23.66
N SER A 350 -13.13 -2.87 24.78
CA SER A 350 -12.61 -4.24 24.97
C SER A 350 -13.63 -5.37 24.72
N ARG A 351 -14.93 -5.08 24.83
CA ARG A 351 -16.01 -6.06 24.65
C ARG A 351 -16.59 -6.04 23.24
N ARG A 352 -16.22 -5.04 22.43
CA ARG A 352 -16.74 -4.87 21.07
C ARG A 352 -16.14 -5.90 20.11
N ARG A 353 -16.99 -6.39 19.21
CA ARG A 353 -16.63 -7.19 18.03
C ARG A 353 -17.26 -6.53 16.81
N ILE A 354 -16.43 -6.11 15.86
CA ILE A 354 -16.87 -5.35 14.68
C ILE A 354 -17.11 -6.21 13.44
N PHE A 355 -16.58 -7.45 13.42
CA PHE A 355 -16.78 -8.41 12.35
C PHE A 355 -17.39 -9.71 12.89
N SER A 356 -18.19 -10.37 12.05
CA SER A 356 -18.84 -11.65 12.35
C SER A 356 -17.83 -12.80 12.33
N GLU A 357 -18.17 -13.93 12.95
CA GLU A 357 -17.41 -15.18 12.82
C GLU A 357 -17.35 -15.64 11.34
N ARG A 358 -18.39 -15.34 10.56
CA ARG A 358 -18.42 -15.67 9.13
C ARG A 358 -17.42 -14.86 8.33
N MET A 359 -17.29 -13.56 8.62
CA MET A 359 -16.25 -12.72 8.02
C MET A 359 -14.85 -13.30 8.28
N PHE A 360 -14.56 -13.71 9.52
CA PHE A 360 -13.26 -14.34 9.81
C PHE A 360 -13.04 -15.66 9.08
N ALA A 361 -14.10 -16.47 8.88
CA ALA A 361 -14.02 -17.68 8.07
C ALA A 361 -13.71 -17.37 6.59
N LEU A 362 -14.31 -16.33 6.02
CA LEU A 362 -14.04 -15.89 4.64
C LEU A 362 -12.62 -15.34 4.49
N LEU A 363 -12.12 -14.59 5.48
CA LEU A 363 -10.72 -14.15 5.51
C LEU A 363 -9.76 -15.34 5.55
N ALA A 364 -10.04 -16.36 6.36
CA ALA A 364 -9.21 -17.57 6.42
C ALA A 364 -9.21 -18.33 5.09
N ILE A 365 -10.34 -18.37 4.38
CA ILE A 365 -10.43 -18.94 3.03
C ILE A 365 -9.55 -18.14 2.06
N TYR A 366 -9.67 -16.82 2.04
CA TYR A 366 -8.85 -15.96 1.18
C TYR A 366 -7.36 -16.13 1.46
N GLU A 367 -6.95 -16.10 2.73
CA GLU A 367 -5.55 -16.23 3.15
C GLU A 367 -4.96 -17.61 2.85
N SER A 368 -5.77 -18.68 2.91
CA SER A 368 -5.31 -20.04 2.62
C SER A 368 -5.23 -20.35 1.13
N ASN A 369 -6.11 -19.74 0.32
CA ASN A 369 -6.22 -20.04 -1.11
C ASN A 369 -5.63 -18.94 -2.02
N GLY A 370 -5.30 -17.77 -1.48
CA GLY A 370 -4.84 -16.61 -2.25
C GLY A 370 -5.95 -15.88 -3.02
N GLY A 371 -7.22 -16.20 -2.77
CA GLY A 371 -8.37 -15.61 -3.47
C GLY A 371 -9.71 -16.16 -3.00
N LEU A 372 -10.80 -15.54 -3.44
CA LEU A 372 -12.18 -15.99 -3.24
C LEU A 372 -12.79 -16.39 -4.59
N VAL A 373 -13.60 -17.45 -4.61
CA VAL A 373 -14.45 -17.75 -5.78
C VAL A 373 -15.70 -16.86 -5.75
N GLU A 374 -16.47 -16.84 -6.84
CA GLU A 374 -17.61 -15.93 -7.03
C GLU A 374 -18.60 -15.92 -5.85
N ALA A 375 -19.11 -17.09 -5.45
CA ALA A 375 -20.06 -17.18 -4.33
C ALA A 375 -19.48 -16.69 -2.99
N GLU A 376 -18.19 -16.91 -2.74
CA GLU A 376 -17.54 -16.45 -1.51
C GLU A 376 -17.26 -14.96 -1.55
N ALA A 377 -16.94 -14.41 -2.72
CA ALA A 377 -16.74 -12.99 -2.92
C ALA A 377 -18.05 -12.21 -2.73
N GLU A 378 -19.18 -12.74 -3.23
CA GLU A 378 -20.51 -12.18 -2.99
C GLU A 378 -20.86 -12.16 -1.49
N GLU A 379 -20.63 -13.27 -0.80
CA GLU A 379 -20.87 -13.37 0.64
C GLU A 379 -19.92 -12.45 1.44
N PHE A 380 -18.66 -12.36 1.04
CA PHE A 380 -17.68 -11.45 1.63
C PHE A 380 -18.12 -9.99 1.49
N VAL A 381 -18.59 -9.58 0.31
CA VAL A 381 -19.11 -8.21 0.09
C VAL A 381 -20.30 -7.95 1.01
N HIS A 382 -21.23 -8.91 1.14
CA HIS A 382 -22.37 -8.78 2.04
C HIS A 382 -21.93 -8.60 3.50
N GLU A 383 -21.09 -9.50 4.02
CA GLU A 383 -20.59 -9.45 5.40
C GLU A 383 -19.79 -8.16 5.67
N ALA A 384 -18.98 -7.72 4.70
CA ALA A 384 -18.18 -6.50 4.82
C ALA A 384 -19.09 -5.26 4.86
N THR A 385 -20.06 -5.15 3.96
CA THR A 385 -20.99 -4.02 3.93
C THR A 385 -21.82 -3.95 5.21
N SER A 386 -22.34 -5.07 5.70
CA SER A 386 -23.09 -5.13 6.97
C SER A 386 -22.27 -4.70 8.18
N SER A 387 -20.95 -4.93 8.18
CA SER A 387 -20.06 -4.54 9.28
C SER A 387 -19.88 -3.01 9.42
N PHE A 388 -20.15 -2.25 8.36
CA PHE A 388 -20.07 -0.78 8.34
C PHE A 388 -21.45 -0.10 8.36
N GLN A 389 -22.51 -0.88 8.56
CA GLN A 389 -23.88 -0.38 8.60
C GLN A 389 -24.14 0.47 9.85
N TRP A 390 -25.03 1.45 9.72
CA TRP A 390 -25.55 2.19 10.86
C TRP A 390 -26.50 1.33 11.72
N HIS A 391 -26.33 1.42 13.03
CA HIS A 391 -27.25 0.83 14.01
C HIS A 391 -27.82 1.93 14.91
N ASN A 392 -29.15 2.00 14.99
CA ASN A 392 -29.85 2.98 15.81
C ASN A 392 -29.84 2.68 17.33
N SER A 393 -29.19 1.59 17.76
CA SER A 393 -29.02 1.23 19.17
C SER A 393 -27.58 1.48 19.62
N ALA A 394 -27.40 2.30 20.64
CA ALA A 394 -26.09 2.53 21.25
C ALA A 394 -25.59 1.27 22.00
N ALA A 395 -24.27 1.14 22.10
CA ALA A 395 -23.58 0.15 22.92
C ALA A 395 -23.42 0.59 24.38
N VAL A 396 -23.77 1.84 24.70
CA VAL A 396 -23.56 2.51 25.99
C VAL A 396 -24.85 3.16 26.47
N SER A 397 -24.94 3.46 27.77
CA SER A 397 -26.06 4.19 28.35
C SER A 397 -26.07 5.67 27.92
N CYS A 398 -27.19 6.36 28.10
CA CYS A 398 -27.32 7.79 27.77
C CYS A 398 -26.33 8.66 28.59
N VAL A 399 -26.09 8.29 29.85
CA VAL A 399 -25.14 8.99 30.72
C VAL A 399 -23.72 8.85 30.20
N GLU A 400 -23.29 7.61 29.91
CA GLU A 400 -21.95 7.36 29.36
C GLU A 400 -21.74 8.05 28.01
N TYR A 401 -22.77 8.09 27.16
CA TYR A 401 -22.74 8.82 25.90
C TYR A 401 -22.55 10.34 26.13
N GLN A 402 -23.27 10.94 27.07
CA GLN A 402 -23.13 12.36 27.40
C GLN A 402 -21.75 12.69 27.97
N ASP A 403 -21.19 11.83 28.83
CA ASP A 403 -19.84 11.99 29.36
C ASP A 403 -18.81 12.04 28.22
N MET A 404 -18.87 11.08 27.30
CA MET A 404 -17.96 11.04 26.14
C MET A 404 -18.18 12.23 25.20
N LEU A 405 -19.44 12.64 24.98
CA LEU A 405 -19.79 13.77 24.14
C LEU A 405 -19.24 15.09 24.70
N SER A 406 -19.23 15.24 26.03
CA SER A 406 -18.68 16.42 26.71
C SER A 406 -17.16 16.56 26.53
N GLU A 407 -16.47 15.42 26.39
CA GLU A 407 -15.03 15.36 26.13
C GLU A 407 -14.71 15.59 24.65
N SER A 408 -15.38 14.83 23.77
CA SER A 408 -15.25 14.94 22.32
C SER A 408 -16.39 14.24 21.58
N ALA A 409 -17.03 14.92 20.64
CA ALA A 409 -18.05 14.31 19.81
C ALA A 409 -17.52 13.12 18.96
N ILE A 410 -16.24 13.12 18.60
CA ILE A 410 -15.59 12.00 17.89
C ILE A 410 -15.41 10.81 18.82
N LEU A 411 -15.14 11.05 20.10
CA LEU A 411 -15.03 9.98 21.08
C LEU A 411 -16.38 9.28 21.26
N ALA A 412 -17.46 10.08 21.42
CA ALA A 412 -18.81 9.54 21.50
C ALA A 412 -19.19 8.73 20.24
N ASP A 413 -18.86 9.24 19.06
CA ASP A 413 -19.07 8.56 17.78
C ASP A 413 -18.32 7.23 17.65
N ILE A 414 -17.07 7.16 18.11
CA ILE A 414 -16.28 5.93 18.01
C ILE A 414 -16.74 4.87 19.01
N VAL A 415 -17.05 5.28 20.24
CA VAL A 415 -17.17 4.35 21.38
C VAL A 415 -18.62 3.94 21.64
N ALA A 416 -19.59 4.81 21.36
CA ALA A 416 -20.99 4.56 21.70
C ALA A 416 -21.68 3.55 20.78
N PHE A 417 -21.02 3.05 19.74
CA PHE A 417 -21.63 2.21 18.71
C PHE A 417 -20.95 0.85 18.57
N LYS A 418 -21.77 -0.12 18.15
CA LYS A 418 -21.36 -1.52 17.97
C LYS A 418 -20.53 -1.72 16.70
N SER A 419 -20.78 -0.92 15.66
CA SER A 419 -20.07 -0.97 14.37
C SER A 419 -19.28 0.32 14.12
N PRO A 420 -18.15 0.24 13.39
CA PRO A 420 -17.45 1.40 12.84
C PRO A 420 -18.21 1.88 11.60
N HIS A 421 -19.39 2.46 11.83
CA HIS A 421 -20.29 2.88 10.76
C HIS A 421 -19.64 3.93 9.84
N ILE A 422 -20.16 4.05 8.61
CA ILE A 422 -19.69 5.04 7.65
C ILE A 422 -19.97 6.46 8.13
N ASN A 423 -18.92 7.25 8.32
CA ASN A 423 -19.02 8.66 8.67
C ASN A 423 -19.57 9.48 7.50
N HIS A 424 -18.98 9.25 6.32
CA HIS A 424 -19.39 9.85 5.07
C HIS A 424 -18.94 8.97 3.91
N LEU A 425 -19.65 9.12 2.78
CA LEU A 425 -19.29 8.53 1.50
C LEU A 425 -19.30 9.67 0.47
N THR A 426 -18.18 9.87 -0.19
CA THR A 426 -17.90 11.07 -0.99
C THR A 426 -17.80 10.69 -2.46
N PRO A 427 -18.69 11.19 -3.34
CA PRO A 427 -18.56 11.02 -4.77
C PRO A 427 -17.61 12.07 -5.39
N ARG A 428 -17.00 11.70 -6.52
CA ARG A 428 -16.15 12.60 -7.31
C ARG A 428 -16.97 13.51 -8.23
N VAL A 429 -16.63 14.80 -8.23
CA VAL A 429 -17.19 15.83 -9.12
C VAL A 429 -16.11 16.43 -10.03
N LEU A 430 -16.49 16.83 -11.24
CA LEU A 430 -15.59 17.49 -12.20
C LEU A 430 -15.51 19.01 -11.97
N ASP A 431 -16.60 19.65 -11.53
CA ASP A 431 -16.62 21.06 -11.11
C ASP A 431 -17.34 21.19 -9.76
N ILE A 432 -16.57 21.30 -8.68
CA ILE A 432 -17.09 21.43 -7.31
C ILE A 432 -17.81 22.77 -7.09
N ASP A 433 -17.44 23.84 -7.80
CA ASP A 433 -18.07 25.15 -7.62
C ASP A 433 -19.49 25.13 -8.20
N ALA A 434 -19.67 24.45 -9.34
CA ALA A 434 -20.97 24.24 -9.96
C ALA A 434 -21.88 23.40 -9.06
N VAL A 435 -21.37 22.29 -8.52
CA VAL A 435 -22.14 21.43 -7.60
C VAL A 435 -22.49 22.18 -6.31
N GLN A 436 -21.54 22.88 -5.68
CA GLN A 436 -21.80 23.66 -4.46
C GLN A 436 -22.89 24.72 -4.68
N SER A 437 -22.89 25.37 -5.86
CA SER A 437 -23.93 26.34 -6.23
C SER A 437 -25.30 25.66 -6.35
N SER A 438 -25.38 24.54 -7.09
CA SER A 438 -26.64 23.80 -7.26
C SER A 438 -27.14 23.08 -5.99
N MET A 439 -26.26 22.74 -5.06
CA MET A 439 -26.67 22.18 -3.76
C MET A 439 -27.57 23.16 -2.99
N ARG A 440 -27.35 24.47 -3.12
CA ARG A 440 -28.22 25.51 -2.52
C ARG A 440 -29.60 25.49 -3.16
N ASP A 441 -29.68 25.32 -4.48
CA ASP A 441 -30.95 25.23 -5.21
C ASP A 441 -31.76 23.98 -4.82
N TRP A 442 -31.06 22.91 -4.43
CA TRP A 442 -31.66 21.64 -3.96
C TRP A 442 -31.93 21.62 -2.45
N ASN A 443 -31.79 22.76 -1.75
CA ASN A 443 -31.93 22.89 -0.29
C ASN A 443 -31.00 21.96 0.52
N ILE A 444 -29.88 21.54 -0.04
CA ILE A 444 -28.86 20.78 0.68
C ILE A 444 -28.03 21.76 1.52
N PRO A 445 -27.93 21.59 2.85
CA PRO A 445 -27.31 22.59 3.74
C PRO A 445 -25.78 22.56 3.65
N VAL A 446 -25.21 23.27 2.69
CA VAL A 446 -23.75 23.28 2.41
C VAL A 446 -22.96 24.12 3.42
N LYS A 447 -21.69 23.78 3.60
CA LYS A 447 -20.70 24.66 4.25
C LYS A 447 -20.40 25.90 3.42
N ASP A 448 -19.92 26.93 4.11
CA ASP A 448 -19.70 28.27 3.53
C ASP A 448 -18.49 28.33 2.57
N TYR A 449 -17.54 27.40 2.69
CA TYR A 449 -16.31 27.40 1.88
C TYR A 449 -15.90 25.99 1.41
N ILE A 450 -14.97 25.96 0.46
CA ILE A 450 -14.38 24.75 -0.12
C ILE A 450 -12.95 24.62 0.42
N GLU A 451 -12.62 23.47 0.98
CA GLU A 451 -11.28 23.13 1.46
C GLU A 451 -10.37 22.72 0.30
N GLY A 452 -9.06 22.97 0.44
CA GLY A 452 -8.06 22.69 -0.60
C GLY A 452 -7.59 23.94 -1.35
N PRO A 453 -6.91 23.80 -2.50
CA PRO A 453 -6.50 24.93 -3.33
C PRO A 453 -7.71 25.69 -3.90
N PRO A 454 -7.53 26.95 -4.33
CA PRO A 454 -8.57 27.69 -5.04
C PRO A 454 -8.90 27.05 -6.39
N LYS A 455 -9.93 27.56 -7.09
CA LYS A 455 -10.26 27.14 -8.45
C LYS A 455 -9.07 27.40 -9.40
N ARG A 456 -8.75 26.42 -10.25
CA ARG A 456 -7.58 26.41 -11.14
C ARG A 456 -7.92 25.76 -12.48
N LYS A 457 -7.21 26.15 -13.55
CA LYS A 457 -7.30 25.47 -14.86
C LYS A 457 -6.65 24.10 -14.81
N CYS A 458 -5.57 23.98 -14.04
CA CYS A 458 -4.86 22.74 -13.74
C CYS A 458 -5.06 22.41 -12.26
N PRO A 459 -6.15 21.70 -11.88
CA PRO A 459 -6.42 21.37 -10.50
C PRO A 459 -5.27 20.54 -9.90
N ILE A 460 -4.97 20.77 -8.62
CA ILE A 460 -3.92 20.07 -7.87
C ILE A 460 -4.50 19.49 -6.59
N LEU A 461 -3.94 18.38 -6.11
CA LEU A 461 -4.42 17.65 -4.93
C LEU A 461 -5.93 17.37 -5.06
N LEU A 462 -6.73 17.86 -4.12
CA LEU A 462 -8.18 17.82 -4.20
C LEU A 462 -8.79 19.09 -3.60
N ARG A 463 -10.02 19.36 -3.98
CA ARG A 463 -10.90 20.36 -3.37
C ARG A 463 -12.11 19.64 -2.81
N GLN A 464 -12.57 19.98 -1.61
CA GLN A 464 -13.73 19.31 -1.02
C GLN A 464 -14.62 20.22 -0.18
N THR A 465 -15.89 19.85 -0.08
CA THR A 465 -16.86 20.52 0.79
C THR A 465 -17.90 19.52 1.26
N SER A 466 -18.56 19.80 2.37
CA SER A 466 -19.57 18.92 2.96
C SER A 466 -20.86 19.69 3.23
N PHE A 467 -21.95 18.95 3.36
CA PHE A 467 -23.18 19.47 3.94
C PHE A 467 -23.27 19.13 5.43
N LYS A 468 -24.10 19.88 6.16
CA LYS A 468 -24.23 19.74 7.62
C LYS A 468 -24.73 18.34 7.98
N ALA A 469 -24.13 17.76 9.02
CA ALA A 469 -24.52 16.45 9.53
C ALA A 469 -26.01 16.40 9.93
N ILE A 470 -26.66 15.29 9.61
CA ILE A 470 -28.05 15.04 9.94
C ILE A 470 -28.12 14.57 11.40
N GLU A 471 -29.12 15.04 12.14
CA GLU A 471 -29.42 14.49 13.46
C GLU A 471 -30.32 13.27 13.35
N GLU A 472 -29.91 12.19 14.00
CA GLU A 472 -30.55 10.90 13.88
C GLU A 472 -31.03 10.37 15.22
N PRO A 473 -32.18 9.69 15.25
CA PRO A 473 -32.68 9.09 16.47
C PRO A 473 -31.82 7.90 16.90
N ILE A 474 -31.45 7.89 18.18
CA ILE A 474 -30.73 6.79 18.82
C ILE A 474 -31.52 6.26 20.01
N SER A 475 -31.45 4.96 20.21
CA SER A 475 -31.96 4.27 21.39
C SER A 475 -30.81 3.86 22.31
N PHE A 476 -30.80 4.36 23.55
CA PHE A 476 -29.81 4.03 24.57
C PHE A 476 -30.35 2.96 25.52
N PRO A 477 -29.64 1.85 25.79
CA PRO A 477 -30.05 0.89 26.80
C PRO A 477 -30.12 1.53 28.21
N VAL A 478 -31.16 1.18 28.98
CA VAL A 478 -31.33 1.61 30.39
C VAL A 478 -30.35 0.90 31.32
N GLU A 479 -30.11 -0.40 31.09
CA GLU A 479 -29.13 -1.22 31.80
C GLU A 479 -28.26 -2.02 30.81
N ILE A 480 -26.96 -2.08 31.07
CA ILE A 480 -26.02 -2.90 30.29
C ILE A 480 -25.71 -4.16 31.12
N THR A 481 -26.46 -5.24 30.89
CA THR A 481 -26.17 -6.55 31.50
C THR A 481 -25.40 -7.44 30.51
N GLU A 482 -24.49 -8.29 31.01
CA GLU A 482 -23.64 -9.17 30.19
C GLU A 482 -24.44 -10.19 29.35
N SER A 483 -25.70 -10.42 29.68
CA SER A 483 -26.67 -11.17 28.86
C SER A 483 -27.47 -10.20 27.99
N ALA A 484 -27.20 -10.18 26.68
CA ALA A 484 -27.65 -9.23 25.66
C ALA A 484 -29.16 -9.08 25.39
N ASN A 485 -30.03 -9.09 26.41
CA ASN A 485 -31.47 -8.87 26.27
C ASN A 485 -31.95 -7.70 27.16
N THR A 486 -31.38 -6.51 26.97
CA THR A 486 -31.96 -5.29 27.54
C THR A 486 -33.29 -4.99 26.83
N LYS A 487 -34.42 -5.08 27.54
CA LYS A 487 -35.76 -4.82 26.98
C LYS A 487 -36.19 -3.35 27.05
N GLN A 488 -35.40 -2.47 27.67
CA GLN A 488 -35.75 -1.06 27.87
C GLN A 488 -34.69 -0.12 27.28
N PHE A 489 -35.17 0.85 26.51
CA PHE A 489 -34.37 1.86 25.83
C PHE A 489 -34.89 3.26 26.13
N VAL A 490 -33.99 4.23 26.20
CA VAL A 490 -34.27 5.67 26.29
C VAL A 490 -33.97 6.30 24.93
N PRO A 491 -34.89 7.12 24.38
CA PRO A 491 -34.62 7.83 23.13
C PRO A 491 -33.61 8.96 23.34
N GLY A 492 -32.78 9.20 22.33
CA GLY A 492 -31.91 10.36 22.24
C GLY A 492 -31.52 10.64 20.79
N ARG A 493 -30.50 11.48 20.59
CA ARG A 493 -30.09 11.96 19.26
C ARG A 493 -28.58 11.97 19.12
N HIS A 494 -28.12 11.74 17.90
CA HIS A 494 -26.71 11.81 17.55
C HIS A 494 -26.53 12.46 16.19
N LYS A 495 -25.37 13.09 16.03
CA LYS A 495 -25.04 13.89 14.86
C LYS A 495 -23.61 13.60 14.46
N ALA A 496 -23.43 12.65 13.54
CA ALA A 496 -22.12 12.32 12.99
C ALA A 496 -22.10 12.21 11.47
N ARG A 497 -23.19 11.74 10.86
CA ARG A 497 -23.20 11.42 9.43
C ARG A 497 -23.51 12.66 8.58
N PHE A 498 -22.62 12.93 7.63
CA PHE A 498 -22.75 14.00 6.65
C PHE A 498 -22.39 13.47 5.26
N GLY A 499 -22.82 14.17 4.22
CA GLY A 499 -22.27 13.93 2.90
C GLY A 499 -21.22 14.97 2.57
N GLU A 500 -20.28 14.53 1.77
CA GLU A 500 -19.15 15.30 1.29
C GLU A 500 -19.07 15.13 -0.23
N ILE A 501 -18.46 16.08 -0.91
CA ILE A 501 -18.10 15.99 -2.34
C ILE A 501 -16.65 16.41 -2.52
N GLU A 502 -15.99 15.80 -3.51
CA GLU A 502 -14.60 16.11 -3.82
C GLU A 502 -14.34 16.27 -5.32
N GLN A 503 -13.50 17.22 -5.67
CA GLN A 503 -12.90 17.35 -6.99
C GLN A 503 -11.41 17.03 -6.89
N ARG A 504 -10.96 16.00 -7.60
CA ARG A 504 -9.56 15.54 -7.61
C ARG A 504 -8.80 16.13 -8.79
N GLY A 505 -7.61 16.66 -8.49
CA GLY A 505 -6.64 17.20 -9.45
C GLY A 505 -5.37 16.34 -9.52
N ALA A 506 -4.27 16.97 -9.92
CA ALA A 506 -2.98 16.31 -10.07
C ALA A 506 -2.30 15.99 -8.74
N ALA A 507 -1.69 14.80 -8.66
CA ALA A 507 -0.76 14.44 -7.59
C ALA A 507 0.51 15.30 -7.70
N LEU A 508 0.94 15.88 -6.58
CA LEU A 508 2.10 16.75 -6.53
C LEU A 508 3.35 15.97 -6.14
N THR A 509 4.50 16.39 -6.69
CA THR A 509 5.82 15.92 -6.23
C THR A 509 6.13 16.51 -4.86
N VAL A 510 7.20 16.05 -4.21
CA VAL A 510 7.72 16.66 -2.97
C VAL A 510 7.91 18.18 -3.15
N LYS A 511 8.47 18.61 -4.29
CA LYS A 511 8.67 20.03 -4.61
C LYS A 511 7.34 20.77 -4.79
N GLY A 512 6.38 20.17 -5.48
CA GLY A 512 5.04 20.76 -5.63
C GLY A 512 4.30 20.88 -4.30
N ARG A 513 4.42 19.89 -3.43
CA ARG A 513 3.87 19.91 -2.06
C ARG A 513 4.48 21.01 -1.21
N GLN A 514 5.80 21.13 -1.20
CA GLN A 514 6.49 22.21 -0.48
C GLN A 514 6.03 23.59 -0.94
N LEU A 515 5.84 23.78 -2.26
CA LEU A 515 5.30 25.03 -2.77
C LEU A 515 3.86 25.25 -2.29
N TYR A 516 2.97 24.26 -2.44
CA TYR A 516 1.59 24.33 -1.94
C TYR A 516 1.53 24.70 -0.45
N ASP A 517 2.31 24.01 0.38
CA ASP A 517 2.34 24.20 1.83
C ASP A 517 2.88 25.58 2.20
N SER A 518 3.89 26.09 1.48
CA SER A 518 4.43 27.45 1.69
C SER A 518 3.39 28.54 1.40
N LEU A 519 2.57 28.36 0.36
CA LEU A 519 1.50 29.29 0.00
C LEU A 519 0.37 29.25 1.02
N LEU A 520 0.03 28.06 1.51
CA LEU A 520 -0.95 27.90 2.58
C LEU A 520 -0.47 28.53 3.89
N ALA A 521 0.83 28.42 4.21
CA ALA A 521 1.42 29.08 5.37
C ALA A 521 1.37 30.61 5.25
N ILE A 522 1.59 31.17 4.06
CA ILE A 522 1.43 32.61 3.79
C ILE A 522 -0.01 33.04 4.02
N ALA A 523 -0.98 32.33 3.42
CA ALA A 523 -2.40 32.62 3.61
C ALA A 523 -2.79 32.58 5.09
N THR A 524 -2.32 31.56 5.82
CA THR A 524 -2.60 31.39 7.25
C THR A 524 -2.01 32.54 8.09
N ARG A 525 -0.75 32.91 7.84
CA ARG A 525 -0.09 34.04 8.52
C ARG A 525 -0.85 35.34 8.32
N ASP A 526 -1.38 35.54 7.12
CA ASP A 526 -2.10 36.75 6.75
C ASP A 526 -3.60 36.66 7.10
N SER A 527 -4.01 35.61 7.84
CA SER A 527 -5.40 35.32 8.25
C SER A 527 -6.38 35.21 7.08
N ILE A 528 -5.88 34.83 5.90
CA ILE A 528 -6.66 34.60 4.69
C ILE A 528 -7.10 33.14 4.68
N THR A 529 -8.41 32.91 4.68
CA THR A 529 -8.98 31.55 4.64
C THR A 529 -9.45 31.20 3.24
N ALA A 530 -9.73 29.91 2.98
CA ALA A 530 -10.38 29.49 1.74
C ALA A 530 -11.81 30.07 1.57
N GLY A 531 -12.41 30.62 2.63
CA GLY A 531 -13.66 31.40 2.55
C GLY A 531 -13.48 32.77 1.90
N ASP A 532 -12.27 33.34 1.95
CA ASP A 532 -11.92 34.61 1.30
C ASP A 532 -11.46 34.36 -0.14
N THR A 533 -12.34 33.79 -0.98
CA THR A 533 -12.02 33.22 -2.30
C THR A 533 -11.08 34.09 -3.14
N THR A 534 -11.31 35.41 -3.19
CA THR A 534 -10.49 36.34 -3.96
C THR A 534 -9.09 36.52 -3.39
N ALA A 535 -8.97 36.71 -2.07
CA ALA A 535 -7.69 36.89 -1.41
C ALA A 535 -6.88 35.60 -1.42
N PHE A 536 -7.53 34.46 -1.16
CA PHE A 536 -6.92 33.14 -1.20
C PHE A 536 -6.42 32.78 -2.60
N SER A 537 -7.20 33.09 -3.64
CA SER A 537 -6.77 32.89 -5.03
C SER A 537 -5.54 33.72 -5.39
N ARG A 538 -5.39 34.94 -4.86
CA ARG A 538 -4.21 35.79 -5.09
C ARG A 538 -2.93 35.19 -4.51
N VAL A 539 -3.01 34.54 -3.34
CA VAL A 539 -1.85 33.86 -2.74
C VAL A 539 -1.36 32.73 -3.66
N PHE A 540 -2.28 31.99 -4.28
CA PHE A 540 -1.95 30.85 -5.14
C PHE A 540 -1.59 31.21 -6.60
N VAL A 541 -1.54 32.50 -6.95
CA VAL A 541 -1.08 32.95 -8.28
C VAL A 541 0.35 32.48 -8.57
N SER A 542 1.19 32.38 -7.54
CA SER A 542 2.58 31.90 -7.66
C SER A 542 2.69 30.40 -7.96
N PHE A 543 1.60 29.63 -7.87
CA PHE A 543 1.60 28.24 -8.29
C PHE A 543 1.28 28.17 -9.80
N PRO A 544 2.15 27.58 -10.65
CA PRO A 544 1.94 27.46 -12.10
C PRO A 544 0.62 26.77 -12.48
N ASP A 545 -0.17 27.36 -13.37
CA ASP A 545 -1.51 26.86 -13.76
C ASP A 545 -1.56 26.32 -15.20
N SER A 546 -0.43 25.73 -15.63
CA SER A 546 -0.25 25.07 -16.93
C SER A 546 0.40 23.71 -16.72
N TRP A 547 -0.15 22.66 -17.35
CA TRP A 547 0.43 21.32 -17.29
C TRP A 547 1.88 21.27 -17.79
N MET A 548 2.22 22.08 -18.79
CA MET A 548 3.57 22.17 -19.33
C MET A 548 4.57 22.72 -18.29
N GLU A 549 4.25 23.86 -17.68
CA GLU A 549 5.09 24.49 -16.65
C GLU A 549 5.21 23.61 -15.41
N MET A 550 4.11 23.00 -14.96
CA MET A 550 4.11 22.10 -13.82
C MET A 550 4.98 20.85 -14.06
N ARG A 551 5.01 20.32 -15.28
CA ARG A 551 5.87 19.20 -15.68
C ARG A 551 7.34 19.62 -15.71
N GLU A 552 7.67 20.72 -16.39
CA GLU A 552 9.03 21.20 -16.56
C GLU A 552 9.69 21.61 -15.23
N LEU A 553 8.90 22.20 -14.33
CA LEU A 553 9.37 22.56 -12.99
C LEU A 553 9.34 21.37 -12.02
N GLY A 554 8.86 20.20 -12.44
CA GLY A 554 8.75 19.00 -11.61
C GLY A 554 7.84 19.18 -10.40
N LEU A 555 6.71 19.86 -10.56
CA LEU A 555 5.75 20.17 -9.48
C LEU A 555 4.64 19.13 -9.34
N ALA A 556 4.30 18.43 -10.42
CA ALA A 556 3.30 17.37 -10.42
C ALA A 556 3.83 16.10 -11.09
N TRP A 557 3.22 14.97 -10.75
CA TRP A 557 3.49 13.69 -11.39
C TRP A 557 2.67 13.55 -12.67
N PHE A 558 3.28 13.01 -13.71
CA PHE A 558 2.66 12.82 -15.03
C PHE A 558 2.81 11.39 -15.51
N ARG A 559 1.77 10.89 -16.17
CA ARG A 559 1.80 9.65 -16.94
C ARG A 559 2.10 9.98 -18.38
N TYR A 560 2.98 9.21 -19.01
CA TYR A 560 3.35 9.32 -20.41
C TYR A 560 2.79 8.14 -21.20
N TYR A 561 2.35 8.38 -22.43
CA TYR A 561 1.81 7.34 -23.31
C TYR A 561 2.03 7.68 -24.78
N ILE A 562 2.11 6.66 -25.62
CA ILE A 562 2.22 6.83 -27.07
C ILE A 562 0.92 7.43 -27.61
N ASN A 563 1.05 8.47 -28.43
CA ASN A 563 -0.08 9.06 -29.13
C ASN A 563 -0.77 7.98 -29.99
N PRO A 564 -2.07 7.68 -29.76
CA PRO A 564 -2.78 6.64 -30.51
C PRO A 564 -2.72 6.85 -32.03
N ASN A 565 -2.66 8.11 -32.49
CA ASN A 565 -2.57 8.44 -33.92
C ASN A 565 -1.18 8.18 -34.54
N LYS A 566 -0.19 7.83 -33.73
CA LYS A 566 1.21 7.61 -34.12
C LYS A 566 1.71 6.21 -33.74
N LEU A 567 0.82 5.28 -33.39
CA LEU A 567 1.17 3.88 -33.06
C LEU A 567 1.90 3.11 -34.18
N HIS A 568 1.78 3.58 -35.43
CA HIS A 568 2.49 3.01 -36.59
C HIS A 568 3.61 3.93 -37.10
N ALA A 569 3.90 5.02 -36.41
CA ALA A 569 5.04 5.86 -36.76
C ALA A 569 6.33 5.07 -36.50
N GLN A 570 7.25 5.10 -37.45
CA GLN A 570 8.64 4.73 -37.21
C GLN A 570 9.36 6.03 -36.85
N PRO A 571 9.70 6.29 -35.56
CA PRO A 571 10.56 7.43 -35.19
C PRO A 571 11.90 7.34 -35.96
N GLU A 572 12.91 8.19 -35.75
CA GLU A 572 14.27 7.89 -36.24
C GLU A 572 15.07 7.14 -35.14
N PRO A 573 16.07 6.30 -35.48
CA PRO A 573 16.88 5.61 -34.48
C PRO A 573 17.77 6.62 -33.76
N LYS A 574 17.24 7.18 -32.67
CA LYS A 574 17.89 8.16 -31.80
C LYS A 574 17.85 7.67 -30.35
N PRO A 575 18.80 8.07 -29.50
CA PRO A 575 18.71 7.82 -28.06
C PRO A 575 17.37 8.32 -27.52
N PHE A 576 16.76 7.56 -26.62
CA PHE A 576 15.47 7.93 -26.02
C PHE A 576 15.55 9.33 -25.39
N ASN A 577 14.77 10.26 -25.91
CA ASN A 577 14.64 11.62 -25.40
C ASN A 577 13.15 11.95 -25.28
N LEU A 578 12.65 11.90 -24.06
CA LEU A 578 11.23 12.12 -23.77
C LEU A 578 10.75 13.51 -24.22
N SER A 579 11.54 14.56 -24.02
CA SER A 579 11.16 15.92 -24.41
C SER A 579 10.99 16.05 -25.92
N GLN A 580 11.92 15.49 -26.72
CA GLN A 580 11.81 15.52 -28.17
C GLN A 580 10.60 14.71 -28.66
N LEU A 581 10.35 13.53 -28.08
CA LEU A 581 9.20 12.72 -28.46
C LEU A 581 7.85 13.41 -28.16
N ILE A 582 7.81 14.28 -27.15
CA ILE A 582 6.65 15.12 -26.86
C ILE A 582 6.51 16.25 -27.88
N GLU A 583 7.62 16.91 -28.24
CA GLU A 583 7.63 17.95 -29.28
C GLU A 583 7.19 17.40 -30.65
N ASP A 584 7.56 16.16 -30.95
CA ASP A 584 7.20 15.45 -32.19
C ASP A 584 5.75 14.89 -32.17
N ASP A 585 4.98 15.11 -31.07
CA ASP A 585 3.64 14.54 -30.81
C ASP A 585 3.59 13.00 -30.89
N ILE A 586 4.73 12.32 -30.65
CA ILE A 586 4.82 10.86 -30.56
C ILE A 586 4.41 10.39 -29.17
N VAL A 587 4.90 11.07 -28.14
CA VAL A 587 4.53 10.83 -26.74
C VAL A 587 3.64 11.96 -26.25
N ARG A 588 2.53 11.60 -25.60
CA ARG A 588 1.67 12.52 -24.88
C ARG A 588 1.78 12.27 -23.39
N TYR A 589 1.33 13.24 -22.61
CA TYR A 589 1.37 13.18 -21.16
C TYR A 589 0.10 13.75 -20.54
N GLU A 590 -0.23 13.25 -19.37
CA GLU A 590 -1.37 13.71 -18.57
C GLU A 590 -1.00 13.71 -17.08
N PRO A 591 -1.56 14.63 -16.28
CA PRO A 591 -1.31 14.62 -14.84
C PRO A 591 -1.86 13.33 -14.20
N ILE A 592 -1.09 12.72 -13.32
CA ILE A 592 -1.59 11.59 -12.52
C ILE A 592 -2.57 12.14 -11.49
N VAL A 593 -3.77 11.55 -11.42
CA VAL A 593 -4.82 11.98 -10.47
C VAL A 593 -4.35 11.71 -9.04
N TYR A 594 -4.60 12.67 -8.14
CA TYR A 594 -4.34 12.52 -6.72
C TYR A 594 -5.37 11.58 -6.08
N GLU A 595 -4.91 10.44 -5.57
CA GLU A 595 -5.69 9.36 -4.96
C GLU A 595 -5.72 9.41 -3.43
N ASP A 596 -5.02 10.35 -2.81
CA ASP A 596 -4.88 10.45 -1.36
C ASP A 596 -5.71 11.61 -0.80
N PHE A 597 -5.42 12.06 0.42
CA PHE A 597 -6.21 13.06 1.15
C PHE A 597 -5.37 14.29 1.48
N LEU A 598 -6.02 15.43 1.75
CA LEU A 598 -5.33 16.61 2.25
C LEU A 598 -4.94 16.39 3.72
N PRO A 599 -3.68 16.66 4.12
CA PRO A 599 -3.25 16.48 5.50
C PRO A 599 -4.03 17.34 6.52
N ILE A 600 -4.47 18.54 6.11
CA ILE A 600 -5.20 19.49 6.97
C ILE A 600 -6.72 19.29 6.92
N SER A 601 -7.27 18.74 5.83
CA SER A 601 -8.72 18.65 5.68
C SER A 601 -9.35 17.54 6.52
N ALA A 602 -8.59 16.50 6.85
CA ALA A 602 -8.95 15.56 7.89
C ALA A 602 -9.10 16.23 9.27
N ALA A 603 -8.60 17.45 9.50
CA ALA A 603 -8.91 18.22 10.71
C ALA A 603 -10.04 19.23 10.49
N GLY A 604 -10.09 19.88 9.32
CA GLY A 604 -11.09 20.88 8.94
C GLY A 604 -12.52 20.33 8.91
N ILE A 605 -12.72 19.15 8.32
CA ILE A 605 -14.01 18.44 8.30
C ILE A 605 -14.45 18.07 9.72
N PHE A 606 -13.50 17.67 10.56
CA PHE A 606 -13.76 17.23 11.92
C PHE A 606 -14.09 18.43 12.84
N ARG A 607 -13.42 19.58 12.68
CA ARG A 607 -13.70 20.80 13.46
C ARG A 607 -14.97 21.51 13.00
N SER A 608 -15.15 21.71 11.70
CA SER A 608 -16.23 22.55 11.16
C SER A 608 -17.64 21.97 11.34
N ASN A 609 -17.75 20.67 11.63
CA ASN A 609 -19.02 20.01 11.93
C ASN A 609 -19.34 19.91 13.45
N LEU A 610 -18.41 20.28 14.34
CA LEU A 610 -18.45 19.92 15.78
C LEU A 610 -18.27 21.12 16.77
N ASN A 611 -18.80 22.31 16.42
CA ASN A 611 -18.80 23.58 17.20
C ASN A 611 -17.58 24.51 17.01
N LYS A 612 -17.85 25.83 17.05
CA LYS A 612 -16.99 26.96 16.62
C LYS A 612 -15.92 27.43 17.62
N ASN A 613 -15.67 26.72 18.72
CA ASN A 613 -14.77 27.24 19.77
C ASN A 613 -13.38 26.58 19.69
N GLY A 614 -12.44 27.27 19.04
CA GLY A 614 -11.02 26.91 19.09
C GLY A 614 -10.19 27.70 18.09
N ASP A 615 -9.18 28.42 18.59
CA ASP A 615 -8.32 29.35 17.88
C ASP A 615 -7.60 28.77 16.64
N SER A 616 -7.26 29.70 15.75
CA SER A 616 -6.65 29.52 14.42
C SER A 616 -5.54 28.47 14.35
N ALA A 617 -5.57 27.73 13.24
CA ALA A 617 -4.55 26.79 12.80
C ALA A 617 -3.13 27.39 12.96
N THR A 618 -2.38 26.87 13.94
CA THR A 618 -1.00 27.30 14.20
C THR A 618 -0.07 26.10 14.00
N ILE A 619 0.79 26.19 12.99
CA ILE A 619 2.08 25.47 12.81
C ILE A 619 1.98 23.93 12.86
N TYR A 620 1.70 23.29 11.72
CA TYR A 620 1.61 21.81 11.61
C TYR A 620 2.44 21.22 10.48
N LEU A 621 3.65 21.72 10.30
CA LEU A 621 4.63 21.11 9.40
C LEU A 621 5.93 21.05 10.20
N ASN A 622 6.31 19.85 10.64
CA ASN A 622 7.63 19.40 11.10
C ASN A 622 7.67 18.60 12.41
N SER A 623 6.54 18.35 13.10
CA SER A 623 6.53 17.37 14.19
C SER A 623 6.01 16.02 13.69
N TRP A 624 6.78 15.35 12.82
CA TRP A 624 6.68 13.90 12.77
C TRP A 624 7.22 13.41 14.11
N ASP A 625 6.32 13.21 15.07
CA ASP A 625 6.65 12.35 16.17
C ASP A 625 6.74 10.94 15.59
N LEU A 626 7.93 10.54 15.14
CA LEU A 626 8.22 9.21 14.58
C LEU A 626 7.66 8.11 15.48
N CYS A 627 7.57 8.37 16.79
CA CYS A 627 6.92 7.51 17.77
C CYS A 627 5.45 7.22 17.41
N SER A 628 4.67 8.25 17.07
CA SER A 628 3.23 8.12 16.75
C SER A 628 2.97 7.36 15.44
N LYS A 629 3.84 7.49 14.43
CA LYS A 629 3.74 6.70 13.18
C LYS A 629 4.10 5.23 13.46
N CYS A 630 5.18 4.97 14.18
CA CYS A 630 5.57 3.60 14.52
C CYS A 630 4.51 2.88 15.35
N ASP A 631 3.87 3.57 16.30
CA ASP A 631 2.77 3.01 17.09
C ASP A 631 1.55 2.68 16.21
N PHE A 632 1.24 3.53 15.23
CA PHE A 632 0.19 3.26 14.26
C PHE A 632 0.50 2.05 13.37
N GLU A 633 1.72 1.95 12.82
CA GLU A 633 2.15 0.83 11.98
C GLU A 633 2.19 -0.49 12.78
N LYS A 634 2.56 -0.43 14.06
CA LYS A 634 2.47 -1.57 14.98
C LYS A 634 1.02 -2.01 15.20
N ALA A 635 0.09 -1.07 15.39
CA ALA A 635 -1.34 -1.38 15.49
C ALA A 635 -1.90 -1.96 14.18
N LEU A 636 -1.48 -1.41 13.06
CA LEU A 636 -1.86 -1.84 11.72
C LEU A 636 -1.31 -3.23 11.37
N GLY A 637 -0.10 -3.55 11.87
CA GLY A 637 0.63 -4.80 11.64
C GLY A 637 1.48 -4.82 10.39
N VAL A 638 1.54 -3.72 9.65
CA VAL A 638 2.38 -3.47 8.46
C VAL A 638 2.74 -2.00 8.40
N GLU A 639 3.79 -1.66 7.66
CA GLU A 639 4.13 -0.28 7.34
C GLU A 639 3.13 0.32 6.36
N VAL A 640 2.90 1.63 6.45
CA VAL A 640 2.10 2.34 5.44
C VAL A 640 2.97 2.66 4.23
N ALA A 641 2.42 2.49 3.03
CA ALA A 641 3.11 2.87 1.81
C ALA A 641 3.27 4.40 1.72
N ASP A 642 4.41 4.85 1.20
CA ASP A 642 4.63 6.26 0.87
C ASP A 642 3.94 6.60 -0.45
N GLU A 643 2.95 7.49 -0.41
CA GLU A 643 2.22 7.89 -1.61
C GLU A 643 3.10 8.50 -2.69
N MET A 644 4.17 9.21 -2.31
CA MET A 644 5.08 9.88 -3.25
C MET A 644 5.84 8.86 -4.08
N LEU A 645 6.28 7.76 -3.47
CA LEU A 645 6.95 6.68 -4.16
C LEU A 645 6.00 5.93 -5.10
N LEU A 646 4.73 5.77 -4.72
CA LEU A 646 3.72 5.17 -5.60
C LEU A 646 3.47 6.03 -6.85
N TYR A 647 3.32 7.35 -6.70
CA TYR A 647 3.16 8.24 -7.86
C TYR A 647 4.41 8.30 -8.73
N GLN A 648 5.59 8.30 -8.12
CA GLN A 648 6.86 8.21 -8.83
C GLN A 648 6.92 6.94 -9.67
N GLY A 649 6.59 5.79 -9.07
CA GLY A 649 6.57 4.50 -9.76
C GLY A 649 5.62 4.49 -10.97
N ILE A 650 4.42 5.06 -10.84
CA ILE A 650 3.48 5.19 -11.97
C ILE A 650 4.08 6.02 -13.11
N GLN A 651 4.74 7.14 -12.80
CA GLN A 651 5.39 7.98 -13.80
C GLN A 651 6.53 7.22 -14.49
N GLU A 652 7.44 6.62 -13.72
CA GLU A 652 8.61 5.88 -14.23
C GLU A 652 8.18 4.71 -15.12
N GLU A 653 7.22 3.91 -14.67
CA GLU A 653 6.67 2.79 -15.46
C GLU A 653 6.09 3.28 -16.79
N SER A 654 5.38 4.41 -16.80
CA SER A 654 4.82 4.98 -18.02
C SER A 654 5.89 5.49 -19.00
N ILE A 655 7.02 5.97 -18.49
CA ILE A 655 8.17 6.37 -19.30
C ILE A 655 8.87 5.14 -19.87
N ASP A 656 9.05 4.10 -19.05
CA ASP A 656 9.67 2.83 -19.47
C ASP A 656 8.83 2.13 -20.54
N GLN A 657 7.50 2.17 -20.44
CA GLN A 657 6.60 1.69 -21.50
C GLN A 657 6.77 2.46 -22.82
N CYS A 658 6.88 3.79 -22.76
CA CYS A 658 7.17 4.61 -23.95
C CYS A 658 8.54 4.26 -24.54
N LYS A 659 9.56 4.07 -23.68
CA LYS A 659 10.91 3.70 -24.11
C LYS A 659 10.95 2.34 -24.77
N ALA A 660 10.33 1.32 -24.16
CA ALA A 660 10.22 -0.02 -24.72
C ALA A 660 9.48 -0.02 -26.07
N TRP A 661 8.44 0.81 -26.23
CA TRP A 661 7.76 0.96 -27.51
C TRP A 661 8.69 1.52 -28.60
N VAL A 662 9.46 2.56 -28.28
CA VAL A 662 10.46 3.12 -29.22
C VAL A 662 11.52 2.07 -29.56
N GLU A 663 12.07 1.35 -28.58
CA GLU A 663 13.09 0.32 -28.81
C GLU A 663 12.55 -0.85 -29.65
N ASN A 664 11.31 -1.31 -29.40
CA ASN A 664 10.67 -2.38 -30.16
C ASN A 664 10.34 -2.00 -31.61
N ALA A 665 10.08 -0.71 -31.89
CA ALA A 665 9.95 -0.24 -33.27
C ALA A 665 11.24 -0.47 -34.10
N TRP A 666 12.37 -0.72 -33.44
CA TRP A 666 13.69 -0.96 -34.05
C TRP A 666 14.20 -2.40 -33.93
N GLY A 667 13.68 -3.21 -33.01
CA GLY A 667 14.17 -4.56 -32.67
C GLY A 667 13.99 -5.64 -33.76
N GLY A 668 13.81 -5.26 -35.02
CA GLY A 668 13.77 -6.15 -36.20
C GLY A 668 14.95 -5.99 -37.16
N LEU A 669 16.09 -5.44 -36.70
CA LEU A 669 17.34 -5.34 -37.46
C LEU A 669 18.37 -6.38 -37.02
#